data_AF-A0AAN7EC40-F1
#
_entry.id   AF-A0AAN7EC40-F1
#
_cell.length_a   1.000
_cell.length_b   1.000
_cell.length_c   1.000
_cell.angle_alpha   90.00
_cell.angle_beta   90.00
_cell.angle_gamma   90.00
#
_symmetry.space_group_name_H-M   'P 1'
#
loop_
_entity.id
_entity.type
_entity.pdbx_description
1 polymer ?
#
loop_
_entity_poly.entity_id
_entity_poly.type
_entity_poly.pdbx_seq_one_letter_code
_entity_poly.pdbx_strand_id
1 'polypeptide(L)'
;MRLGFDWDTTDMSILLHAKLAKPMGTARIIINNLHIKGDLLLMPVLEGRAILYSFVSTPEVRIGVAFGSGGSQSLPATALPGVSSWLVKIFTDTLVKTMVEPRRRCYSLPAVDLRKKAVGGSIYVTVISASKLSRSYLRGNSVRRQQNSSTNGTLEELHIDKDLQTFVEVELEELTRRTDVRLGSSPTWNSTFNMVLHEETGIIRFHLYESTPNSVKYDYLASCEIKMKYVADDSTTFWAIGPDSGVIAKHAVGGTEVEMVIPFEGAQSGELTVRLVLKEWQFSDGSHSLNSYHLSLRQSINGTSTVLARTGRKINITVVEGKDLIAKEKYGKCDPYVKLQYGKALQKTRSTHALNPIWNQKFEFDEIGGDEYLKIKCYNEDTFGDDHIGCARVNMEGLVEGSIWDVWVPLEKVSSGDLRLQIEAVRVDDFDGSSRGSTIGSGSGWIELVLIEAKDLVAADLRGTSDPYVRAQYGNLKKRTKVIYKTLNPQWNQTLEFPDDGSPLVLNVKDHNALLPTSSIGDCVVEYQRLPPNQRSDKWIPLQGVKRGEIHIQITRRVPEIQKKSSLDSEPSLTKAHCISGQMKQMLVKFQSLIEDGNLEELSAALSEIESIEDMQEEYMIQLETEQMLLINKITELGQEVFSSSSLSRISSDN
;
A
#
# COMPACT_ATOMS: atom_id res chain seq x y z
N MET A 1 -23.90 2.06 -28.23
CA MET A 1 -24.41 3.34 -27.68
C MET A 1 -24.49 4.36 -28.81
N ARG A 2 -25.56 5.16 -28.87
CA ARG A 2 -25.69 6.29 -29.81
C ARG A 2 -25.65 7.58 -29.01
N LEU A 3 -24.84 8.54 -29.44
CA LEU A 3 -24.63 9.82 -28.77
C LEU A 3 -24.79 10.96 -29.78
N GLY A 4 -25.50 12.02 -29.41
CA GLY A 4 -25.49 13.25 -30.20
C GLY A 4 -24.15 13.96 -30.00
N PHE A 5 -23.45 14.25 -31.10
CA PHE A 5 -22.15 14.91 -31.08
C PHE A 5 -22.27 16.28 -31.75
N ASP A 6 -21.86 17.33 -31.04
CA ASP A 6 -21.84 18.71 -31.55
C ASP A 6 -20.56 19.38 -31.02
N TRP A 7 -19.58 19.54 -31.90
CA TRP A 7 -18.28 20.11 -31.56
C TRP A 7 -17.98 21.29 -32.46
N ASP A 8 -18.09 22.50 -31.93
CA ASP A 8 -17.77 23.76 -32.59
C ASP A 8 -16.58 24.41 -31.87
N THR A 9 -15.44 24.55 -32.54
CA THR A 9 -14.28 25.21 -31.94
C THR A 9 -13.54 26.10 -32.92
N THR A 10 -13.13 27.25 -32.41
CA THR A 10 -12.23 28.21 -33.05
C THR A 10 -10.82 28.19 -32.44
N ASP A 11 -10.63 27.43 -31.35
CA ASP A 11 -9.36 27.32 -30.63
C ASP A 11 -8.51 26.19 -31.23
N MET A 12 -8.34 26.23 -32.55
CA MET A 12 -7.47 25.32 -33.27
C MET A 12 -6.67 26.04 -34.35
N SER A 13 -5.46 25.55 -34.61
CA SER A 13 -4.64 26.03 -35.73
C SER A 13 -3.90 24.86 -36.37
N ILE A 14 -4.48 24.29 -37.43
CA ILE A 14 -3.81 23.26 -38.23
C ILE A 14 -3.10 23.93 -39.39
N LEU A 15 -1.77 23.93 -39.37
CA LEU A 15 -0.94 24.46 -40.45
C LEU A 15 -0.58 23.35 -41.44
N LEU A 16 -1.04 23.48 -42.68
CA LEU A 16 -0.68 22.62 -43.80
C LEU A 16 0.26 23.38 -44.75
N HIS A 17 1.38 22.75 -45.10
CA HIS A 17 2.31 23.26 -46.10
C HIS A 17 2.13 22.49 -47.42
N ALA A 18 1.79 23.20 -48.49
CA ALA A 18 1.66 22.64 -49.82
C ALA A 18 2.74 23.20 -50.75
N LYS A 19 3.45 22.33 -51.46
CA LYS A 19 4.40 22.72 -52.50
C LYS A 19 3.65 22.77 -53.84
N LEU A 20 3.50 23.95 -54.42
CA LEU A 20 2.79 24.13 -55.69
C LEU A 20 3.77 23.92 -56.86
N ALA A 21 3.24 23.50 -58.00
CA ALA A 21 4.04 23.36 -59.22
C ALA A 21 4.60 24.73 -59.64
N LYS A 22 5.84 24.77 -60.17
CA LYS A 22 6.48 26.01 -60.60
C LYS A 22 5.62 26.73 -61.66
N PRO A 23 5.46 28.07 -61.58
CA PRO A 23 6.24 29.03 -60.80
C PRO A 23 5.65 29.41 -59.43
N MET A 24 4.61 28.72 -58.93
CA MET A 24 3.74 29.18 -57.83
C MET A 24 4.28 28.99 -56.38
N GLY A 25 5.53 28.56 -56.17
CA GLY A 25 6.17 28.52 -54.85
C GLY A 25 5.53 27.56 -53.82
N THR A 26 5.54 27.94 -52.53
CA THR A 26 4.95 27.17 -51.41
C THR A 26 3.75 27.91 -50.81
N ALA A 27 2.63 27.22 -50.62
CA ALA A 27 1.44 27.74 -49.97
C ALA A 27 1.36 27.26 -48.51
N ARG A 28 0.97 28.18 -47.62
CA ARG A 28 0.59 27.88 -46.23
C ARG A 28 -0.93 27.94 -46.13
N ILE A 29 -1.53 26.86 -45.67
CA ILE A 29 -2.97 26.74 -45.46
C ILE A 29 -3.16 26.58 -43.96
N ILE A 30 -4.04 27.37 -43.36
CA ILE A 30 -4.32 27.34 -41.94
C ILE A 30 -5.80 27.00 -41.77
N ILE A 31 -6.11 25.96 -41.01
CA ILE A 31 -7.47 25.67 -40.56
C ILE A 31 -7.61 26.27 -39.16
N ASN A 32 -8.54 27.19 -39.00
CA ASN A 32 -8.71 27.97 -37.77
C ASN A 32 -10.05 27.75 -37.08
N ASN A 33 -11.01 27.11 -37.74
CA ASN A 33 -12.23 26.66 -37.09
C ASN A 33 -12.74 25.35 -37.71
N LEU A 34 -13.43 24.58 -36.89
CA LEU A 34 -14.07 23.33 -37.29
C LEU A 34 -15.34 23.17 -36.46
N HIS A 35 -16.44 22.93 -37.16
CA HIS A 35 -17.71 22.54 -36.55
C HIS A 35 -18.11 21.18 -37.10
N ILE A 36 -18.34 20.20 -36.24
CA ILE A 36 -18.80 18.86 -36.59
C ILE A 36 -20.03 18.55 -35.75
N LYS A 37 -21.14 18.23 -36.42
CA LYS A 37 -22.40 17.86 -35.76
C LYS A 37 -23.03 16.61 -36.37
N GLY A 38 -23.44 15.65 -35.54
CA GLY A 38 -24.13 14.45 -36.00
C GLY A 38 -24.24 13.36 -34.92
N ASP A 39 -24.85 12.23 -35.27
CA ASP A 39 -25.02 11.11 -34.34
C ASP A 39 -23.83 10.14 -34.40
N LEU A 40 -23.13 9.96 -33.29
CA LEU A 40 -22.00 9.04 -33.15
C LEU A 40 -22.46 7.69 -32.61
N LEU A 41 -22.01 6.61 -33.25
CA LEU A 41 -22.20 5.24 -32.80
C LEU A 41 -20.92 4.73 -32.14
N LEU A 42 -21.02 4.31 -30.88
CA LEU A 42 -19.97 3.65 -30.12
C LEU A 42 -20.33 2.17 -29.92
N MET A 43 -19.43 1.27 -30.31
CA MET A 43 -19.60 -0.18 -30.22
C MET A 43 -18.44 -0.80 -29.42
N PRO A 44 -18.68 -1.28 -28.19
CA PRO A 44 -17.65 -2.01 -27.47
C PRO A 44 -17.34 -3.33 -28.18
N VAL A 45 -16.05 -3.65 -28.28
CA VAL A 45 -15.53 -4.90 -28.85
C VAL A 45 -14.44 -5.46 -27.92
N LEU A 46 -14.02 -6.71 -28.15
CA LEU A 46 -12.98 -7.37 -27.33
C LEU A 46 -13.31 -7.36 -25.83
N GLU A 47 -14.57 -7.65 -25.47
CA GLU A 47 -15.07 -7.66 -24.09
C GLU A 47 -14.92 -6.30 -23.39
N GLY A 48 -15.02 -5.20 -24.14
CA GLY A 48 -14.90 -3.84 -23.62
C GLY A 48 -13.47 -3.31 -23.56
N ARG A 49 -12.48 -4.03 -24.10
CA ARG A 49 -11.08 -3.56 -24.20
C ARG A 49 -10.83 -2.58 -25.35
N ALA A 50 -11.76 -2.48 -26.29
CA ALA A 50 -11.71 -1.47 -27.34
C ALA A 50 -13.12 -1.00 -27.71
N ILE A 51 -13.20 0.22 -28.23
CA ILE A 51 -14.43 0.83 -28.72
C ILE A 51 -14.24 1.14 -30.19
N LEU A 52 -15.10 0.55 -31.02
CA LEU A 52 -15.25 0.99 -32.40
C LEU A 52 -16.19 2.19 -32.43
N TYR A 53 -15.84 3.21 -33.18
CA TYR A 53 -16.67 4.40 -33.35
C TYR A 53 -16.75 4.89 -34.79
N SER A 54 -17.94 5.37 -35.16
CA SER A 54 -18.26 5.99 -36.45
C SER A 54 -19.56 6.77 -36.35
N PHE A 55 -19.76 7.78 -37.20
CA PHE A 55 -21.05 8.45 -37.32
C PHE A 55 -22.09 7.53 -38.00
N VAL A 56 -23.33 7.58 -37.51
CA VAL A 56 -24.46 6.79 -38.01
C VAL A 56 -24.84 7.21 -39.44
N SER A 57 -24.75 8.51 -39.71
CA SER A 57 -24.98 9.13 -41.02
C SER A 57 -23.92 10.20 -41.28
N THR A 58 -23.88 10.74 -42.50
CA THR A 58 -23.01 11.88 -42.84
C THR A 58 -23.20 13.03 -41.84
N PRO A 59 -22.16 13.40 -41.07
CA PRO A 59 -22.26 14.52 -40.15
C PRO A 59 -22.23 15.85 -40.92
N GLU A 60 -22.82 16.87 -40.32
CA GLU A 60 -22.62 18.25 -40.75
C GLU A 60 -21.20 18.68 -40.37
N VAL A 61 -20.42 19.16 -41.35
CA VAL A 61 -19.03 19.59 -41.15
C VAL A 61 -18.82 20.95 -41.79
N ARG A 62 -18.42 21.94 -40.99
CA ARG A 62 -18.03 23.28 -41.46
C ARG A 62 -16.58 23.56 -41.08
N ILE A 63 -15.79 24.08 -42.02
CA ILE A 63 -14.35 24.26 -41.86
C ILE A 63 -13.95 25.66 -42.33
N GLY A 64 -13.22 26.36 -41.48
CA GLY A 64 -12.63 27.66 -41.75
C GLY A 64 -11.21 27.49 -42.22
N VAL A 65 -10.92 27.97 -43.43
CA VAL A 65 -9.61 27.85 -44.07
C VAL A 65 -9.08 29.23 -44.43
N ALA A 66 -7.91 29.57 -43.93
CA ALA A 66 -7.14 30.77 -44.27
C ALA A 66 -5.89 30.42 -45.10
N PHE A 67 -5.47 31.32 -45.97
CA PHE A 67 -4.35 31.13 -46.90
C PHE A 67 -3.25 32.18 -46.69
N GLY A 68 -1.98 31.76 -46.70
CA GLY A 68 -0.83 32.65 -46.59
C GLY A 68 0.24 32.37 -47.65
N SER A 69 0.76 33.43 -48.29
CA SER A 69 1.93 33.36 -49.19
C SER A 69 3.22 33.52 -48.38
N GLY A 70 4.16 32.59 -48.51
CA GLY A 70 5.41 32.55 -47.75
C GLY A 70 6.47 33.54 -48.24
N GLY A 71 6.17 34.84 -48.26
CA GLY A 71 7.13 35.91 -48.54
C GLY A 71 6.79 37.18 -47.76
N SER A 72 7.80 37.92 -47.32
CA SER A 72 7.76 39.07 -46.39
C SER A 72 7.06 40.35 -46.91
N GLN A 73 6.00 40.21 -47.71
CA GLN A 73 5.07 41.31 -48.02
C GLN A 73 3.65 40.82 -47.77
N SER A 74 2.99 41.44 -46.79
CA SER A 74 1.57 41.28 -46.52
C SER A 74 0.75 41.78 -47.71
N LEU A 75 0.22 40.86 -48.51
CA LEU A 75 -0.98 41.11 -49.30
C LEU A 75 -2.15 40.37 -48.63
N PRO A 76 -3.33 41.00 -48.46
CA PRO A 76 -4.50 40.35 -47.90
C PRO A 76 -4.83 39.08 -48.70
N ALA A 77 -5.14 38.00 -47.98
CA ALA A 77 -5.44 36.68 -48.51
C ALA A 77 -6.80 36.58 -49.24
N THR A 78 -7.07 37.50 -50.17
CA THR A 78 -8.27 37.50 -51.02
C THR A 78 -7.98 37.09 -52.47
N ALA A 79 -6.77 36.67 -52.83
CA ALA A 79 -6.34 36.64 -54.23
C ALA A 79 -6.26 35.26 -54.92
N LEU A 80 -7.14 34.29 -54.59
CA LEU A 80 -7.52 33.20 -55.51
C LEU A 80 -9.00 32.82 -55.31
N PRO A 81 -9.96 33.59 -55.88
CA PRO A 81 -11.37 33.25 -55.85
C PRO A 81 -11.58 31.84 -56.42
N GLY A 82 -12.12 30.91 -55.60
CA GLY A 82 -12.43 29.54 -55.99
C GLY A 82 -11.56 28.46 -55.37
N VAL A 83 -10.30 28.74 -55.00
CA VAL A 83 -9.39 27.72 -54.41
C VAL A 83 -9.72 27.44 -52.95
N SER A 84 -10.07 28.47 -52.17
CA SER A 84 -10.52 28.30 -50.79
C SER A 84 -11.81 27.49 -50.69
N SER A 85 -12.82 27.80 -51.50
CA SER A 85 -14.07 27.06 -51.58
C SER A 85 -13.89 25.62 -52.06
N TRP A 86 -12.98 25.41 -53.02
CA TRP A 86 -12.65 24.07 -53.52
C TRP A 86 -11.96 23.22 -52.45
N LEU A 87 -11.03 23.80 -51.67
CA LEU A 87 -10.35 23.09 -50.59
C LEU A 87 -11.24 22.83 -49.40
N VAL A 88 -12.07 23.79 -49.00
CA VAL A 88 -13.11 23.56 -47.98
C VAL A 88 -13.96 22.38 -48.40
N LYS A 89 -14.44 22.36 -49.65
CA LYS A 89 -15.22 21.23 -50.18
C LYS A 89 -14.45 19.91 -50.15
N ILE A 90 -13.18 19.89 -50.56
CA ILE A 90 -12.36 18.66 -50.53
C ILE A 90 -12.15 18.17 -49.10
N PHE A 91 -11.81 19.05 -48.17
CA PHE A 91 -11.58 18.67 -46.77
C PHE A 91 -12.87 18.17 -46.12
N THR A 92 -13.99 18.88 -46.31
CA THR A 92 -15.31 18.46 -45.86
C THR A 92 -15.69 17.09 -46.44
N ASP A 93 -15.60 16.91 -47.77
CA ASP A 93 -15.95 15.65 -48.43
C ASP A 93 -15.05 14.48 -47.96
N THR A 94 -13.77 14.76 -47.71
CA THR A 94 -12.81 13.75 -47.24
C THR A 94 -13.08 13.37 -45.79
N LEU A 95 -13.30 14.34 -44.91
CA LEU A 95 -13.60 14.10 -43.49
C LEU A 95 -14.88 13.27 -43.36
N VAL A 96 -15.97 13.71 -44.02
CA VAL A 96 -17.24 12.99 -44.05
C VAL A 96 -17.06 11.53 -44.50
N LYS A 97 -16.32 11.29 -45.60
CA LYS A 97 -16.07 9.92 -46.10
C LYS A 97 -15.25 9.06 -45.15
N THR A 98 -14.46 9.66 -44.25
CA THR A 98 -13.65 8.93 -43.26
C THR A 98 -14.33 8.73 -41.92
N MET A 99 -15.45 9.41 -41.67
CA MET A 99 -16.17 9.43 -40.40
C MET A 99 -17.38 8.50 -40.37
N VAL A 100 -17.83 7.99 -41.52
CA VAL A 100 -19.02 7.14 -41.68
C VAL A 100 -18.63 5.72 -42.12
N GLU A 101 -19.50 4.73 -41.88
CA GLU A 101 -19.30 3.34 -42.31
C GLU A 101 -19.00 3.22 -43.83
N PRO A 102 -18.10 2.31 -44.26
CA PRO A 102 -17.49 1.19 -43.53
C PRO A 102 -16.23 1.54 -42.73
N ARG A 103 -15.80 2.81 -42.71
CA ARG A 103 -14.55 3.22 -42.06
C ARG A 103 -14.78 3.49 -40.58
N ARG A 104 -14.73 2.43 -39.77
CA ARG A 104 -14.79 2.52 -38.31
C ARG A 104 -13.41 2.84 -37.75
N ARG A 105 -13.35 3.79 -36.81
CA ARG A 105 -12.15 4.03 -36.00
C ARG A 105 -12.20 3.12 -34.78
N CYS A 106 -11.04 2.71 -34.30
CA CYS A 106 -10.91 1.87 -33.12
C CYS A 106 -10.09 2.63 -32.09
N TYR A 107 -10.69 2.84 -30.92
CA TYR A 107 -9.98 3.33 -29.75
C TYR A 107 -9.76 2.15 -28.81
N SER A 108 -8.50 1.72 -28.67
CA SER A 108 -8.13 0.75 -27.64
C SER A 108 -8.10 1.47 -26.30
N LEU A 109 -8.86 0.99 -25.32
CA LEU A 109 -8.71 1.46 -23.95
C LEU A 109 -7.35 0.95 -23.44
N PRO A 110 -6.58 1.77 -22.69
CA PRO A 110 -5.35 1.28 -22.07
C PRO A 110 -5.71 0.05 -21.23
N ALA A 111 -4.93 -1.02 -21.36
CA ALA A 111 -5.07 -2.17 -20.49
C ALA A 111 -4.67 -1.75 -19.08
N VAL A 112 -5.59 -1.15 -18.33
CA VAL A 112 -5.51 -1.14 -16.88
C VAL A 112 -5.61 -2.60 -16.52
N ASP A 113 -4.52 -3.19 -16.05
CA ASP A 113 -4.53 -4.54 -15.54
C ASP A 113 -5.35 -4.53 -14.24
N LEU A 114 -6.68 -4.54 -14.38
CA LEU A 114 -7.63 -4.72 -13.28
C LEU A 114 -7.55 -6.14 -12.71
N ARG A 115 -6.62 -6.98 -13.21
CA ARG A 115 -6.34 -8.29 -12.65
C ARG A 115 -5.83 -8.09 -11.23
N LYS A 116 -6.67 -8.52 -10.29
CA LYS A 116 -6.29 -8.82 -8.92
C LYS A 116 -4.97 -9.60 -8.95
N LYS A 117 -3.90 -9.03 -8.40
CA LYS A 117 -2.63 -9.75 -8.24
C LYS A 117 -2.74 -10.56 -6.97
N ALA A 118 -2.58 -11.88 -7.04
CA ALA A 118 -2.54 -12.71 -5.85
C ALA A 118 -1.24 -12.39 -5.07
N VAL A 119 -1.39 -11.98 -3.82
CA VAL A 119 -0.29 -11.54 -2.93
C VAL A 119 -0.08 -12.45 -1.73
N GLY A 120 -0.89 -13.51 -1.62
CA GLY A 120 -0.78 -14.51 -0.56
C GLY A 120 -2.05 -15.35 -0.44
N GLY A 121 -2.07 -16.30 0.49
CA GLY A 121 -3.26 -17.13 0.70
C GLY A 121 -3.15 -18.05 1.91
N SER A 122 -4.26 -18.68 2.28
CA SER A 122 -4.31 -19.70 3.34
C SER A 122 -4.68 -21.07 2.75
N ILE A 123 -3.84 -22.07 3.02
CA ILE A 123 -4.01 -23.44 2.57
C ILE A 123 -3.99 -24.40 3.75
N TYR A 124 -4.96 -25.32 3.77
CA TYR A 124 -4.92 -26.48 4.64
C TYR A 124 -4.26 -27.65 3.92
N VAL A 125 -3.18 -28.16 4.51
CA VAL A 125 -2.46 -29.33 4.02
C VAL A 125 -2.71 -30.49 4.97
N THR A 126 -3.40 -31.53 4.48
CA THR A 126 -3.63 -32.76 5.23
C THR A 126 -2.71 -33.86 4.70
N VAL A 127 -1.83 -34.37 5.57
CA VAL A 127 -1.03 -35.56 5.30
C VAL A 127 -1.85 -36.78 5.70
N ILE A 128 -2.38 -37.51 4.72
CA ILE A 128 -3.31 -38.62 4.98
C ILE A 128 -2.53 -39.88 5.33
N SER A 129 -1.74 -40.38 4.38
CA SER A 129 -1.03 -41.65 4.50
C SER A 129 0.14 -41.75 3.54
N ALA A 130 1.08 -42.64 3.83
CA ALA A 130 2.03 -43.13 2.85
C ALA A 130 1.82 -44.62 2.62
N SER A 131 2.26 -45.13 1.48
CA SER A 131 2.20 -46.55 1.16
C SER A 131 3.51 -47.04 0.59
N LYS A 132 3.75 -48.36 0.73
CA LYS A 132 4.91 -49.07 0.17
C LYS A 132 6.26 -48.53 0.67
N LEU A 133 6.30 -47.96 1.89
CA LEU A 133 7.54 -47.54 2.52
C LEU A 133 8.34 -48.76 2.95
N SER A 134 9.61 -48.82 2.52
CA SER A 134 10.49 -49.94 2.83
C SER A 134 11.94 -49.46 2.90
N ARG A 135 12.67 -49.94 3.92
CA ARG A 135 14.03 -49.45 4.22
C ARG A 135 15.02 -49.73 3.08
N SER A 136 14.79 -50.81 2.31
CA SER A 136 15.62 -51.24 1.18
C SER A 136 15.45 -50.41 -0.10
N TYR A 137 14.28 -49.83 -0.33
CA TYR A 137 13.98 -49.08 -1.55
C TYR A 137 14.14 -47.56 -1.39
N LEU A 138 14.16 -47.04 -0.15
CA LEU A 138 14.30 -45.60 0.15
C LEU A 138 15.76 -45.17 0.36
N ARG A 139 16.62 -46.01 0.99
CA ARG A 139 18.07 -45.77 1.05
C ARG A 139 18.73 -46.29 -0.24
N GLY A 140 18.78 -45.47 -1.29
CA GLY A 140 19.57 -45.76 -2.48
C GLY A 140 21.00 -46.23 -2.13
N ASN A 141 21.46 -47.31 -2.77
CA ASN A 141 22.75 -48.00 -2.62
C ASN A 141 23.89 -47.17 -1.99
N SER A 142 24.04 -47.22 -0.66
CA SER A 142 25.23 -46.71 0.02
C SER A 142 25.74 -47.63 1.15
N VAL A 143 25.84 -48.94 0.93
CA VAL A 143 26.74 -49.80 1.71
C VAL A 143 27.36 -50.87 0.79
N ARG A 144 28.35 -50.47 -0.02
CA ARG A 144 29.42 -51.41 -0.40
C ARG A 144 30.39 -51.48 0.79
N ARG A 145 30.10 -52.35 1.76
CA ARG A 145 31.10 -52.78 2.75
C ARG A 145 31.07 -54.31 2.83
N GLN A 146 32.06 -54.89 2.15
CA GLN A 146 32.57 -56.27 2.24
C GLN A 146 31.64 -57.30 2.90
N GLN A 147 30.95 -58.10 2.07
CA GLN A 147 30.59 -59.46 2.46
C GLN A 147 31.71 -60.40 2.01
N ASN A 148 32.47 -60.89 2.98
CA ASN A 148 33.11 -62.20 2.90
C ASN A 148 32.46 -63.05 4.00
N SER A 149 31.55 -63.93 3.63
CA SER A 149 31.51 -65.34 4.06
C SER A 149 30.14 -65.93 3.72
N SER A 150 30.22 -67.03 2.99
CA SER A 150 29.18 -67.96 2.65
C SER A 150 28.54 -68.59 3.89
N THR A 151 27.20 -68.64 3.95
CA THR A 151 26.47 -69.82 4.41
C THR A 151 25.00 -69.74 4.01
N ASN A 152 24.46 -70.92 3.72
CA ASN A 152 23.24 -71.20 2.98
C ASN A 152 21.97 -70.59 3.58
N GLY A 153 21.08 -70.14 2.69
CA GLY A 153 19.78 -69.60 3.04
C GLY A 153 18.83 -70.64 3.62
N THR A 154 17.90 -70.18 4.45
CA THR A 154 16.44 -70.34 4.29
C THR A 154 15.79 -69.44 5.36
N LEU A 155 14.84 -68.58 4.96
CA LEU A 155 13.82 -67.97 5.82
C LEU A 155 14.19 -66.78 6.76
N GLU A 156 14.79 -65.68 6.28
CA GLU A 156 14.90 -64.43 7.09
C GLU A 156 14.64 -63.11 6.32
N GLU A 157 13.97 -63.11 5.18
CA GLU A 157 13.66 -61.85 4.44
C GLU A 157 12.31 -61.19 4.81
N LEU A 158 11.53 -61.76 5.74
CA LEU A 158 10.13 -61.35 5.97
C LEU A 158 9.88 -60.50 7.23
N HIS A 159 10.90 -60.07 7.99
CA HIS A 159 10.68 -59.48 9.32
C HIS A 159 11.22 -58.06 9.57
N ILE A 160 11.76 -57.33 8.58
CA ILE A 160 12.46 -56.05 8.87
C ILE A 160 11.58 -54.78 8.79
N ASP A 161 10.41 -54.82 8.14
CA ASP A 161 9.58 -53.61 7.90
C ASP A 161 8.47 -53.35 8.94
N LYS A 162 8.31 -54.23 9.95
CA LYS A 162 7.27 -54.04 11.00
C LYS A 162 7.59 -52.95 12.02
N ASP A 163 8.84 -52.49 12.07
CA ASP A 163 9.33 -51.53 13.07
C ASP A 163 9.65 -50.14 12.49
N LEU A 164 9.27 -49.86 11.25
CA LEU A 164 9.43 -48.53 10.64
C LEU A 164 8.57 -47.51 11.40
N GLN A 165 9.22 -46.61 12.13
CA GLN A 165 8.60 -45.47 12.79
C GLN A 165 8.86 -44.22 11.96
N THR A 166 7.82 -43.70 11.31
CA THR A 166 7.97 -42.61 10.35
C THR A 166 7.08 -41.42 10.67
N PHE A 167 7.54 -40.24 10.30
CA PHE A 167 6.77 -39.01 10.32
C PHE A 167 7.11 -38.16 9.10
N VAL A 168 6.23 -37.25 8.75
CA VAL A 168 6.41 -36.32 7.63
C VAL A 168 6.57 -34.90 8.18
N GLU A 169 7.61 -34.22 7.73
CA GLU A 169 7.75 -32.78 7.89
C GLU A 169 7.23 -32.10 6.62
N VAL A 170 6.23 -31.23 6.79
CA VAL A 170 5.65 -30.42 5.74
C VAL A 170 6.25 -29.03 5.82
N GLU A 171 6.83 -28.56 4.73
CA GLU A 171 7.47 -27.26 4.59
C GLU A 171 6.75 -26.45 3.51
N LEU A 172 6.35 -25.22 3.84
CA LEU A 172 5.89 -24.21 2.90
C LEU A 172 6.64 -22.92 3.22
N GLU A 173 7.51 -22.49 2.31
CA GLU A 173 8.40 -21.36 2.53
C GLU A 173 9.25 -21.53 3.81
N GLU A 174 8.99 -20.75 4.86
CA GLU A 174 9.72 -20.82 6.15
C GLU A 174 8.87 -21.45 7.27
N LEU A 175 7.65 -21.86 6.94
CA LEU A 175 6.77 -22.58 7.83
C LEU A 175 7.02 -24.09 7.72
N THR A 176 7.35 -24.71 8.85
CA THR A 176 7.51 -26.16 8.96
C THR A 176 6.56 -26.74 9.99
N ARG A 177 5.89 -27.85 9.65
CA ARG A 177 4.97 -28.59 10.51
C ARG A 177 5.31 -30.08 10.45
N ARG A 178 5.08 -30.81 11.54
CA ARG A 178 5.42 -32.24 11.63
C ARG A 178 4.21 -33.06 12.03
N THR A 179 4.04 -34.21 11.39
CA THR A 179 3.05 -35.21 11.82
C THR A 179 3.54 -35.95 13.06
N ASP A 180 2.63 -36.66 13.72
CA ASP A 180 3.01 -37.64 14.74
C ASP A 180 3.82 -38.78 14.13
N VAL A 181 4.58 -39.48 14.96
CA VAL A 181 5.30 -40.69 14.55
C VAL A 181 4.31 -41.86 14.45
N ARG A 182 4.32 -42.56 13.32
CA ARG A 182 3.46 -43.72 13.05
C ARG A 182 4.27 -44.94 12.65
N LEU A 183 3.75 -46.10 13.02
CA LEU A 183 4.38 -47.40 12.79
C LEU A 183 3.89 -48.03 11.48
N GLY A 184 4.82 -48.69 10.78
CA GLY A 184 4.55 -49.57 9.66
C GLY A 184 4.96 -49.01 8.28
N SER A 185 4.87 -49.86 7.27
CA SER A 185 5.20 -49.57 5.87
C SER A 185 4.11 -48.80 5.12
N SER A 186 2.90 -48.71 5.69
CA SER A 186 1.78 -47.92 5.16
C SER A 186 1.15 -47.08 6.28
N PRO A 187 1.88 -46.10 6.85
CA PRO A 187 1.41 -45.29 7.97
C PRO A 187 0.23 -44.39 7.55
N THR A 188 -0.68 -44.15 8.49
CA THR A 188 -1.78 -43.18 8.37
C THR A 188 -1.61 -42.11 9.45
N TRP A 189 -1.50 -40.85 9.04
CA TRP A 189 -1.29 -39.73 9.95
C TRP A 189 -2.56 -38.92 10.16
N ASN A 190 -3.28 -38.59 9.07
CA ASN A 190 -4.45 -37.71 9.08
C ASN A 190 -4.21 -36.37 9.81
N SER A 191 -2.99 -35.86 9.74
CA SER A 191 -2.63 -34.58 10.36
C SER A 191 -2.90 -33.46 9.37
N THR A 192 -3.66 -32.45 9.81
CA THR A 192 -3.99 -31.26 9.01
C THR A 192 -3.27 -30.05 9.57
N PHE A 193 -2.61 -29.30 8.70
CA PHE A 193 -1.86 -28.09 9.02
C PHE A 193 -2.44 -26.91 8.27
N ASN A 194 -2.68 -25.79 8.98
CA ASN A 194 -2.92 -24.50 8.34
C ASN A 194 -1.57 -23.88 7.96
N MET A 195 -1.42 -23.47 6.70
CA MET A 195 -0.21 -22.86 6.17
C MET A 195 -0.56 -21.59 5.41
N VAL A 196 0.33 -20.60 5.49
CA VAL A 196 0.17 -19.29 4.85
C VAL A 196 1.18 -19.19 3.70
N LEU A 197 0.70 -18.67 2.58
CA LEU A 197 1.47 -18.39 1.38
C LEU A 197 1.64 -16.87 1.23
N HIS A 198 2.82 -16.43 0.78
CA HIS A 198 3.15 -15.00 0.65
C HIS A 198 3.24 -14.50 -0.80
N GLU A 199 3.02 -15.36 -1.79
CA GLU A 199 3.09 -15.01 -3.23
C GLU A 199 1.96 -15.69 -4.03
N GLU A 200 1.87 -15.41 -5.34
CA GLU A 200 0.94 -16.07 -6.26
C GLU A 200 1.30 -17.54 -6.59
N THR A 201 2.48 -17.98 -6.17
CA THR A 201 2.98 -19.34 -6.35
C THR A 201 3.55 -19.89 -5.05
N GLY A 202 3.43 -21.20 -4.85
CA GLY A 202 3.96 -21.88 -3.66
C GLY A 202 4.51 -23.26 -3.97
N ILE A 203 5.46 -23.70 -3.15
CA ILE A 203 6.00 -25.07 -3.19
C ILE A 203 5.85 -25.67 -1.80
N ILE A 204 5.00 -26.69 -1.68
CA ILE A 204 4.89 -27.50 -0.47
C ILE A 204 5.86 -28.67 -0.63
N ARG A 205 6.81 -28.79 0.29
CA ARG A 205 7.72 -29.94 0.36
C ARG A 205 7.31 -30.86 1.50
N PHE A 206 7.40 -32.15 1.25
CA PHE A 206 7.13 -33.20 2.22
C PHE A 206 8.41 -34.00 2.40
N HIS A 207 9.01 -33.92 3.58
CA HIS A 207 10.21 -34.68 3.93
C HIS A 207 9.82 -35.83 4.85
N LEU A 208 10.12 -37.06 4.41
CA LEU A 208 9.86 -38.27 5.17
C LEU A 208 11.08 -38.61 6.01
N TYR A 209 10.86 -38.81 7.30
CA TYR A 209 11.90 -39.17 8.26
C TYR A 209 11.58 -40.48 8.99
N GLU A 210 12.63 -41.20 9.34
CA GLU A 210 12.59 -42.34 10.25
C GLU A 210 13.05 -41.91 11.65
N SER A 211 12.24 -42.25 12.65
CA SER A 211 12.53 -42.08 14.07
C SER A 211 13.00 -43.39 14.65
N THR A 212 14.29 -43.52 14.96
CA THR A 212 14.80 -44.70 15.65
C THR A 212 14.61 -44.55 17.17
N PRO A 213 14.01 -45.54 17.86
CA PRO A 213 13.89 -45.48 19.31
C PRO A 213 15.30 -45.38 19.93
N ASN A 214 15.48 -44.38 20.79
CA ASN A 214 16.72 -44.01 21.49
C ASN A 214 17.73 -43.13 20.72
N SER A 215 17.45 -42.71 19.49
CA SER A 215 18.26 -41.69 18.80
C SER A 215 17.64 -40.30 18.92
N VAL A 216 18.46 -39.29 19.19
CA VAL A 216 18.05 -37.87 19.12
C VAL A 216 18.05 -37.35 17.67
N LYS A 217 18.65 -38.10 16.74
CA LYS A 217 18.73 -37.76 15.32
C LYS A 217 17.75 -38.59 14.51
N TYR A 218 16.97 -37.90 13.69
CA TYR A 218 16.06 -38.49 12.71
C TYR A 218 16.81 -38.79 11.41
N ASP A 219 16.55 -39.95 10.82
CA ASP A 219 17.14 -40.35 9.55
C ASP A 219 16.24 -39.86 8.41
N TYR A 220 16.77 -39.04 7.50
CA TYR A 220 16.06 -38.62 6.29
C TYR A 220 15.91 -39.82 5.34
N LEU A 221 14.67 -40.08 4.89
CA LEU A 221 14.37 -41.18 3.97
C LEU A 221 14.19 -40.70 2.54
N ALA A 222 13.25 -39.78 2.32
CA ALA A 222 12.92 -39.27 0.99
C ALA A 222 12.12 -37.98 1.08
N SER A 223 11.87 -37.33 -0.06
CA SER A 223 11.00 -36.17 -0.14
C SER A 223 10.15 -36.16 -1.41
N CYS A 224 9.09 -35.36 -1.41
CA CYS A 224 8.34 -35.02 -2.61
C CYS A 224 7.83 -33.59 -2.51
N GLU A 225 7.50 -32.98 -3.66
CA GLU A 225 7.02 -31.60 -3.72
C GLU A 225 5.71 -31.46 -4.50
N ILE A 226 4.87 -30.55 -4.04
CA ILE A 226 3.69 -30.06 -4.76
C ILE A 226 3.87 -28.58 -5.00
N LYS A 227 3.79 -28.19 -6.26
CA LYS A 227 3.78 -26.80 -6.67
C LYS A 227 2.33 -26.35 -6.83
N MET A 228 2.08 -25.10 -6.49
CA MET A 228 0.78 -24.46 -6.68
C MET A 228 0.94 -23.09 -7.30
N LYS A 229 -0.07 -22.67 -8.06
CA LYS A 229 -0.12 -21.35 -8.70
C LYS A 229 -1.55 -20.85 -8.82
N TYR A 230 -1.74 -19.58 -8.52
CA TYR A 230 -2.94 -18.84 -8.86
C TYR A 230 -3.11 -18.69 -10.38
N VAL A 231 -4.32 -18.90 -10.86
CA VAL A 231 -4.68 -18.76 -12.27
C VAL A 231 -5.72 -17.63 -12.41
N ALA A 232 -5.67 -16.90 -13.53
CA ALA A 232 -6.48 -15.71 -13.77
C ALA A 232 -8.00 -15.94 -13.85
N ASP A 233 -8.45 -17.19 -13.81
CA ASP A 233 -9.86 -17.60 -13.72
C ASP A 233 -10.33 -17.81 -12.26
N ASP A 234 -9.64 -17.20 -11.30
CA ASP A 234 -9.84 -17.31 -9.84
C ASP A 234 -9.66 -18.75 -9.29
N SER A 235 -8.95 -19.61 -10.04
CA SER A 235 -8.63 -20.98 -9.63
C SER A 235 -7.19 -21.14 -9.16
N THR A 236 -6.89 -22.34 -8.64
CA THR A 236 -5.55 -22.77 -8.25
C THR A 236 -5.21 -24.07 -8.94
N THR A 237 -4.05 -24.11 -9.58
CA THR A 237 -3.50 -25.34 -10.14
C THR A 237 -2.46 -25.90 -9.20
N PHE A 238 -2.61 -27.16 -8.79
CA PHE A 238 -1.63 -27.95 -8.06
C PHE A 238 -0.97 -28.92 -9.02
N TRP A 239 0.35 -29.06 -8.98
CA TRP A 239 1.05 -30.06 -9.77
C TRP A 239 2.28 -30.65 -9.06
N ALA A 240 2.56 -31.90 -9.37
CA ALA A 240 3.71 -32.65 -8.88
C ALA A 240 4.27 -33.55 -9.99
N ILE A 241 5.50 -34.04 -9.80
CA ILE A 241 6.13 -35.02 -10.70
C ILE A 241 5.69 -36.43 -10.25
N GLY A 242 5.14 -37.19 -11.19
CA GLY A 242 4.67 -38.57 -10.99
C GLY A 242 5.75 -39.64 -11.27
N PRO A 243 5.41 -40.93 -11.11
CA PRO A 243 6.37 -42.04 -11.05
C PRO A 243 7.26 -42.19 -12.31
N ASP A 244 6.74 -41.83 -13.48
CA ASP A 244 7.44 -41.94 -14.77
C ASP A 244 7.90 -40.58 -15.32
N SER A 245 8.18 -39.60 -14.43
CA SER A 245 8.41 -38.20 -14.82
C SER A 245 7.20 -37.52 -15.51
N GLY A 246 6.01 -38.13 -15.41
CA GLY A 246 4.75 -37.52 -15.83
C GLY A 246 4.33 -36.39 -14.89
N VAL A 247 3.44 -35.50 -15.33
CA VAL A 247 2.91 -34.42 -14.47
C VAL A 247 1.56 -34.85 -13.90
N ILE A 248 1.45 -34.88 -12.57
CA ILE A 248 0.18 -35.04 -11.87
C ILE A 248 -0.34 -33.64 -11.59
N ALA A 249 -1.33 -33.18 -12.35
CA ALA A 249 -1.94 -31.87 -12.16
C ALA A 249 -3.40 -31.99 -11.72
N LYS A 250 -3.79 -31.13 -10.79
CA LYS A 250 -5.17 -30.99 -10.31
C LYS A 250 -5.52 -29.50 -10.31
N HIS A 251 -6.74 -29.20 -10.70
CA HIS A 251 -7.25 -27.84 -10.75
C HIS A 251 -8.38 -27.71 -9.73
N ALA A 252 -8.37 -26.63 -8.96
CA ALA A 252 -9.36 -26.37 -7.92
C ALA A 252 -9.78 -24.93 -7.88
N VAL A 253 -11.09 -24.72 -7.76
CA VAL A 253 -11.68 -23.42 -7.44
C VAL A 253 -11.77 -23.30 -5.92
N GLY A 254 -11.63 -22.08 -5.39
CA GLY A 254 -11.51 -21.82 -3.94
C GLY A 254 -12.47 -22.65 -3.07
N GLY A 255 -11.94 -23.22 -1.99
CA GLY A 255 -12.68 -24.09 -1.06
C GLY A 255 -12.83 -25.56 -1.49
N THR A 256 -12.46 -25.93 -2.72
CA THR A 256 -12.53 -27.32 -3.20
C THR A 256 -11.40 -28.17 -2.61
N GLU A 257 -11.71 -29.37 -2.15
CA GLU A 257 -10.71 -30.34 -1.69
C GLU A 257 -10.05 -31.05 -2.86
N VAL A 258 -8.72 -31.11 -2.85
CA VAL A 258 -7.91 -31.79 -3.85
C VAL A 258 -7.10 -32.89 -3.18
N GLU A 259 -7.36 -34.13 -3.53
CA GLU A 259 -6.51 -35.26 -3.14
C GLU A 259 -5.47 -35.54 -4.23
N MET A 260 -4.22 -35.70 -3.80
CA MET A 260 -3.08 -36.02 -4.66
C MET A 260 -2.29 -37.19 -4.08
N VAL A 261 -1.92 -38.13 -4.94
CA VAL A 261 -1.00 -39.23 -4.63
C VAL A 261 0.28 -38.99 -5.40
N ILE A 262 1.41 -38.89 -4.69
CA ILE A 262 2.68 -38.41 -5.24
C ILE A 262 3.80 -39.36 -4.83
N PRO A 263 4.63 -39.83 -5.77
CA PRO A 263 5.77 -40.67 -5.43
C PRO A 263 6.85 -39.86 -4.71
N PHE A 264 7.59 -40.54 -3.83
CA PHE A 264 8.82 -39.98 -3.25
C PHE A 264 9.96 -39.97 -4.28
N GLU A 265 10.78 -38.92 -4.26
CA GLU A 265 11.95 -38.78 -5.13
C GLU A 265 12.94 -39.94 -4.90
N GLY A 266 13.42 -40.54 -6.00
CA GLY A 266 14.44 -41.60 -5.96
C GLY A 266 13.95 -42.96 -5.43
N ALA A 267 12.66 -43.11 -5.07
CA ALA A 267 12.08 -44.36 -4.60
C ALA A 267 11.39 -45.13 -5.74
N GLN A 268 11.60 -46.45 -5.83
CA GLN A 268 10.92 -47.29 -6.83
C GLN A 268 9.45 -47.61 -6.51
N SER A 269 8.94 -47.23 -5.32
CA SER A 269 7.60 -47.68 -4.89
C SER A 269 6.86 -46.80 -3.87
N GLY A 270 7.54 -45.97 -3.07
CA GLY A 270 6.88 -45.21 -2.00
C GLY A 270 6.02 -44.05 -2.51
N GLU A 271 4.76 -43.98 -2.09
CA GLU A 271 3.82 -42.93 -2.49
C GLU A 271 3.21 -42.24 -1.26
N LEU A 272 3.08 -40.91 -1.31
CA LEU A 272 2.43 -40.08 -0.31
C LEU A 272 1.05 -39.64 -0.81
N THR A 273 0.02 -39.85 0.01
CA THR A 273 -1.33 -39.33 -0.22
C THR A 273 -1.58 -38.10 0.63
N VAL A 274 -1.92 -36.99 0.00
CA VAL A 274 -2.22 -35.72 0.66
C VAL A 274 -3.54 -35.15 0.16
N ARG A 275 -4.17 -34.35 1.02
CA ARG A 275 -5.34 -33.55 0.67
C ARG A 275 -5.06 -32.08 0.91
N LEU A 276 -5.30 -31.26 -0.10
CA LEU A 276 -5.07 -29.83 -0.12
C LEU A 276 -6.40 -29.09 -0.22
N VAL A 277 -6.60 -28.08 0.62
CA VAL A 277 -7.78 -27.22 0.57
C VAL A 277 -7.32 -25.77 0.67
N LEU A 278 -7.38 -25.05 -0.44
CA LEU A 278 -7.14 -23.61 -0.42
C LEU A 278 -8.41 -22.90 0.08
N LYS A 279 -8.29 -22.11 1.15
CA LYS A 279 -9.42 -21.36 1.70
C LYS A 279 -9.66 -20.06 0.98
N GLU A 280 -8.62 -19.25 0.91
CA GLU A 280 -8.70 -17.89 0.39
C GLU A 280 -7.36 -17.47 -0.23
N TRP A 281 -7.46 -16.78 -1.36
CA TRP A 281 -6.40 -15.96 -1.92
C TRP A 281 -6.58 -14.53 -1.42
N GLN A 282 -5.47 -13.89 -1.09
CA GLN A 282 -5.37 -12.45 -0.85
C GLN A 282 -4.92 -11.78 -2.14
N PHE A 283 -5.55 -10.64 -2.44
CA PHE A 283 -5.33 -9.93 -3.68
C PHE A 283 -4.95 -8.49 -3.40
N SER A 284 -3.95 -7.96 -4.10
CA SER A 284 -3.78 -6.52 -4.19
C SER A 284 -4.68 -5.94 -5.28
N ASP A 285 -5.44 -4.91 -4.91
CA ASP A 285 -6.09 -4.04 -5.87
C ASP A 285 -5.00 -3.18 -6.52
N GLY A 286 -4.90 -3.24 -7.85
CA GLY A 286 -3.89 -2.50 -8.61
C GLY A 286 -3.96 -0.97 -8.49
N SER A 287 -4.67 -0.41 -7.50
CA SER A 287 -4.72 1.04 -7.23
C SER A 287 -3.39 1.60 -6.71
N HIS A 288 -2.52 0.78 -6.10
CA HIS A 288 -1.23 1.25 -5.58
C HIS A 288 -0.14 1.33 -6.65
N SER A 289 -0.25 0.55 -7.73
CA SER A 289 0.73 0.54 -8.82
C SER A 289 0.61 1.74 -9.77
N LEU A 290 -0.54 2.43 -9.81
CA LEU A 290 -0.69 3.67 -10.59
C LEU A 290 0.24 4.79 -10.10
N ASN A 291 0.57 4.85 -8.80
CA ASN A 291 1.55 5.81 -8.28
C ASN A 291 3.01 5.36 -8.50
N SER A 292 3.29 4.08 -8.77
CA SER A 292 4.66 3.60 -8.99
C SER A 292 5.14 3.74 -10.44
N TYR A 293 4.23 3.83 -11.41
CA TYR A 293 4.61 4.01 -12.83
C TYR A 293 5.06 5.44 -13.16
N HIS A 294 4.68 6.44 -12.36
CA HIS A 294 5.11 7.83 -12.60
C HIS A 294 6.47 8.18 -11.96
N LEU A 295 7.01 7.31 -11.10
CA LEU A 295 8.31 7.50 -10.42
C LEU A 295 9.44 6.62 -10.98
N SER A 296 9.13 5.61 -11.79
CA SER A 296 10.11 4.66 -12.34
C SER A 296 10.79 5.11 -13.65
N LEU A 297 10.40 6.26 -14.22
CA LEU A 297 11.12 6.86 -15.36
C LEU A 297 12.31 7.75 -14.99
N ARG A 298 12.68 7.84 -13.71
CA ARG A 298 13.92 8.51 -13.25
C ARG A 298 14.71 7.66 -12.26
N GLN A 299 15.17 6.50 -12.70
CA GLN A 299 16.36 5.88 -12.12
C GLN A 299 17.47 5.83 -13.15
N SER A 300 18.26 6.91 -13.20
CA SER A 300 19.68 6.76 -13.48
C SER A 300 20.50 7.74 -12.62
N ILE A 301 21.43 7.11 -11.89
CA ILE A 301 22.69 7.64 -11.38
C ILE A 301 22.63 8.45 -10.05
N ASN A 302 23.14 7.76 -9.03
CA ASN A 302 23.71 8.19 -7.74
C ASN A 302 22.80 8.28 -6.50
N GLY A 303 23.11 7.37 -5.54
CA GLY A 303 23.24 7.73 -4.13
C GLY A 303 22.03 7.57 -3.23
N THR A 304 21.84 6.36 -2.70
CA THR A 304 21.26 6.01 -1.38
C THR A 304 20.37 7.04 -0.67
N SER A 305 19.05 6.80 -0.71
CA SER A 305 18.11 7.11 0.37
C SER A 305 16.74 6.46 0.06
N THR A 306 16.49 5.26 0.60
CA THR A 306 15.18 4.60 0.59
C THR A 306 14.23 5.34 1.53
N VAL A 307 13.56 6.37 1.01
CA VAL A 307 12.37 6.95 1.64
C VAL A 307 11.20 6.08 1.20
N LEU A 308 10.75 5.18 2.08
CA LEU A 308 9.54 4.39 1.86
C LEU A 308 8.35 5.35 1.73
N ALA A 309 7.59 5.26 0.64
CA ALA A 309 6.44 6.11 0.41
C ALA A 309 5.34 5.76 1.42
N ARG A 310 4.99 6.69 2.30
CA ARG A 310 3.84 6.55 3.21
C ARG A 310 2.57 6.72 2.39
N THR A 311 1.63 5.78 2.49
CA THR A 311 0.37 5.80 1.72
C THR A 311 -0.68 6.74 2.30
N GLY A 312 -0.47 7.26 3.52
CA GLY A 312 -1.42 8.11 4.24
C GLY A 312 -2.53 7.36 4.97
N ARG A 313 -2.59 6.01 4.88
CA ARG A 313 -3.50 5.17 5.65
C ARG A 313 -2.85 4.69 6.95
N LYS A 314 -3.67 4.40 7.95
CA LYS A 314 -3.25 3.74 9.20
C LYS A 314 -3.69 2.29 9.18
N ILE A 315 -2.81 1.41 9.66
CA ILE A 315 -3.11 0.01 9.89
C ILE A 315 -3.32 -0.19 11.39
N ASN A 316 -4.51 -0.62 11.72
CA ASN A 316 -4.90 -1.09 13.03
C ASN A 316 -4.67 -2.59 13.11
N ILE A 317 -3.78 -3.02 14.01
CA ILE A 317 -3.51 -4.45 14.25
C ILE A 317 -3.91 -4.77 15.67
N THR A 318 -4.87 -5.67 15.83
CA THR A 318 -5.27 -6.22 17.12
C THR A 318 -4.70 -7.62 17.27
N VAL A 319 -3.82 -7.81 18.27
CA VAL A 319 -3.36 -9.14 18.67
C VAL A 319 -4.40 -9.70 19.64
N VAL A 320 -5.20 -10.65 19.16
CA VAL A 320 -6.37 -11.17 19.89
C VAL A 320 -5.91 -12.22 20.89
N GLU A 321 -5.42 -13.36 20.38
CA GLU A 321 -5.05 -14.52 21.19
C GLU A 321 -3.98 -15.38 20.52
N GLY A 322 -3.31 -16.21 21.32
CA GLY A 322 -2.39 -17.24 20.85
C GLY A 322 -2.89 -18.62 21.26
N LYS A 323 -2.65 -19.62 20.41
CA LYS A 323 -3.06 -21.00 20.62
C LYS A 323 -1.88 -21.94 20.44
N ASP A 324 -1.76 -22.95 21.31
CA ASP A 324 -0.77 -24.03 21.25
C ASP A 324 0.69 -23.51 21.20
N LEU A 325 0.96 -22.42 21.93
CA LEU A 325 2.29 -21.81 22.00
C LEU A 325 3.25 -22.67 22.84
N ILE A 326 4.43 -22.96 22.30
CA ILE A 326 5.43 -23.81 22.96
C ILE A 326 6.24 -22.98 23.97
N ALA A 327 5.94 -23.13 25.25
CA ALA A 327 6.81 -22.63 26.32
C ALA A 327 7.86 -23.68 26.68
N LYS A 328 9.14 -23.28 26.76
CA LYS A 328 10.18 -24.16 27.29
C LYS A 328 10.01 -24.24 28.81
N GLU A 329 9.56 -25.40 29.30
CA GLU A 329 9.14 -25.65 30.70
C GLU A 329 10.25 -25.53 31.78
N LYS A 330 11.38 -24.86 31.52
CA LYS A 330 12.55 -24.91 32.42
C LYS A 330 12.28 -24.34 33.83
N TYR A 331 11.30 -23.44 34.01
CA TYR A 331 11.05 -22.78 35.32
C TYR A 331 9.57 -22.51 35.67
N GLY A 332 8.61 -23.12 34.97
CA GLY A 332 7.19 -23.12 35.36
C GLY A 332 6.43 -21.79 35.21
N LYS A 333 7.02 -20.76 34.59
CA LYS A 333 6.36 -19.48 34.29
C LYS A 333 6.19 -19.32 32.77
N CYS A 334 4.94 -19.27 32.31
CA CYS A 334 4.58 -19.10 30.91
C CYS A 334 3.91 -17.74 30.76
N ASP A 335 4.71 -16.74 30.40
CA ASP A 335 4.34 -15.34 30.27
C ASP A 335 4.56 -14.88 28.82
N PRO A 336 3.84 -15.46 27.85
CA PRO A 336 4.04 -15.09 26.46
C PRO A 336 3.63 -13.64 26.20
N TYR A 337 4.43 -13.00 25.34
CA TYR A 337 4.12 -11.71 24.74
C TYR A 337 4.58 -11.67 23.28
N VAL A 338 4.01 -10.75 22.51
CA VAL A 338 4.22 -10.61 21.06
C VAL A 338 4.86 -9.26 20.77
N LYS A 339 5.93 -9.26 19.99
CA LYS A 339 6.53 -8.07 19.38
C LYS A 339 6.08 -7.97 17.92
N LEU A 340 5.48 -6.83 17.57
CA LEU A 340 5.09 -6.47 16.22
C LEU A 340 6.11 -5.47 15.66
N GLN A 341 6.64 -5.75 14.48
CA GLN A 341 7.53 -4.86 13.75
C GLN A 341 7.01 -4.64 12.33
N TYR A 342 6.80 -3.38 11.97
CA TYR A 342 6.41 -2.98 10.62
C TYR A 342 7.24 -1.75 10.22
N GLY A 343 8.06 -1.88 9.18
CA GLY A 343 9.11 -0.92 8.87
C GLY A 343 10.06 -0.69 10.05
N LYS A 344 10.16 0.58 10.46
CA LYS A 344 10.95 1.02 11.63
C LYS A 344 10.16 0.99 12.94
N ALA A 345 8.84 0.85 12.89
CA ALA A 345 8.00 0.86 14.08
C ALA A 345 8.04 -0.50 14.77
N LEU A 346 8.25 -0.50 16.08
CA LEU A 346 8.28 -1.68 16.92
C LEU A 346 7.35 -1.47 18.12
N GLN A 347 6.37 -2.35 18.29
CA GLN A 347 5.42 -2.33 19.40
C GLN A 347 5.34 -3.72 20.02
N LYS A 348 4.95 -3.83 21.30
CA LYS A 348 4.84 -5.12 21.99
C LYS A 348 3.59 -5.22 22.85
N THR A 349 3.07 -6.44 22.98
CA THR A 349 1.97 -6.72 23.91
C THR A 349 2.43 -6.75 25.36
N ARG A 350 1.45 -6.72 26.27
CA ARG A 350 1.64 -7.07 27.68
C ARG A 350 1.86 -8.58 27.81
N SER A 351 2.68 -9.00 28.75
CA SER A 351 2.85 -10.41 29.08
C SER A 351 1.63 -10.93 29.85
N THR A 352 1.22 -12.17 29.57
CA THR A 352 0.04 -12.79 30.18
C THR A 352 0.37 -14.21 30.64
N HIS A 353 -0.06 -14.59 31.84
CA HIS A 353 0.20 -15.91 32.42
C HIS A 353 -0.73 -17.00 31.85
N ALA A 354 -0.48 -17.49 30.63
CA ALA A 354 -1.25 -18.58 30.02
C ALA A 354 -0.54 -19.20 28.81
N LEU A 355 -0.73 -20.51 28.57
CA LEU A 355 -0.28 -21.21 27.36
C LEU A 355 -1.09 -20.82 26.10
N ASN A 356 -2.36 -20.46 26.31
CA ASN A 356 -3.24 -19.88 25.30
C ASN A 356 -3.59 -18.45 25.72
N PRO A 357 -2.65 -17.51 25.57
CA PRO A 357 -2.83 -16.14 26.03
C PRO A 357 -3.89 -15.39 25.22
N ILE A 358 -4.68 -14.57 25.91
CA ILE A 358 -5.61 -13.64 25.29
C ILE A 358 -5.10 -12.24 25.62
N TRP A 359 -4.66 -11.50 24.60
CA TRP A 359 -4.13 -10.15 24.76
C TRP A 359 -5.17 -9.08 24.46
N ASN A 360 -5.96 -9.26 23.39
CA ASN A 360 -6.90 -8.26 22.87
C ASN A 360 -6.32 -6.85 22.82
N GLN A 361 -5.08 -6.73 22.36
CA GLN A 361 -4.36 -5.46 22.37
C GLN A 361 -4.26 -4.89 20.97
N LYS A 362 -4.77 -3.66 20.80
CA LYS A 362 -4.76 -2.91 19.54
C LYS A 362 -3.51 -2.03 19.44
N PHE A 363 -2.91 -2.04 18.25
CA PHE A 363 -1.74 -1.25 17.88
C PHE A 363 -2.02 -0.51 16.57
N GLU A 364 -1.45 0.67 16.44
CA GLU A 364 -1.61 1.52 15.27
C GLU A 364 -0.25 1.71 14.59
N PHE A 365 -0.21 1.48 13.28
CA PHE A 365 0.97 1.66 12.44
C PHE A 365 0.61 2.56 11.26
N ASP A 366 1.55 3.38 10.80
CA ASP A 366 1.38 4.03 9.51
C ASP A 366 1.62 2.99 8.41
N GLU A 367 0.74 2.93 7.41
CA GLU A 367 0.96 2.07 6.27
C GLU A 367 2.16 2.55 5.44
N ILE A 368 3.01 1.59 5.08
CA ILE A 368 4.26 1.82 4.36
C ILE A 368 4.11 1.13 3.00
N GLY A 369 4.31 1.87 1.92
CA GLY A 369 4.32 1.30 0.57
C GLY A 369 5.58 0.48 0.28
N GLY A 370 5.43 -0.56 -0.54
CA GLY A 370 6.48 -1.52 -0.91
C GLY A 370 6.20 -2.91 -0.33
N ASP A 371 6.92 -3.93 -0.82
CA ASP A 371 6.78 -5.36 -0.44
C ASP A 371 7.24 -5.65 1.01
N GLU A 372 6.80 -4.87 1.99
CA GLU A 372 7.20 -4.98 3.38
C GLU A 372 6.16 -5.76 4.21
N TYR A 373 6.63 -6.81 4.88
CA TYR A 373 5.83 -7.68 5.72
C TYR A 373 5.76 -7.16 7.16
N LEU A 374 4.60 -7.33 7.81
CA LEU A 374 4.50 -7.26 9.26
C LEU A 374 5.26 -8.45 9.86
N LYS A 375 6.32 -8.17 10.61
CA LYS A 375 7.14 -9.17 11.30
C LYS A 375 6.64 -9.33 12.72
N ILE A 376 6.34 -10.55 13.10
CA ILE A 376 5.80 -10.92 14.39
C ILE A 376 6.82 -11.83 15.08
N LYS A 377 7.12 -11.54 16.35
CA LYS A 377 8.01 -12.38 17.16
C LYS A 377 7.40 -12.62 18.52
N CYS A 378 7.21 -13.88 18.87
CA CYS A 378 6.72 -14.32 20.17
C CYS A 378 7.88 -14.62 21.10
N TYR A 379 7.69 -14.26 22.36
CA TYR A 379 8.66 -14.46 23.42
C TYR A 379 7.96 -14.90 24.70
N ASN A 380 8.63 -15.71 25.51
CA ASN A 380 8.26 -15.99 26.89
C ASN A 380 9.07 -15.03 27.77
N GLU A 381 8.41 -14.21 28.58
CA GLU A 381 9.15 -13.37 29.54
C GLU A 381 9.80 -14.26 30.61
N ASP A 382 11.13 -14.17 30.73
CA ASP A 382 11.90 -14.88 31.76
C ASP A 382 12.95 -13.95 32.39
N THR A 383 13.27 -14.22 33.65
CA THR A 383 14.13 -13.42 34.54
C THR A 383 15.56 -13.28 34.01
N PHE A 384 16.02 -14.25 33.21
CA PHE A 384 17.41 -14.31 32.71
C PHE A 384 17.53 -14.09 31.19
N GLY A 385 16.47 -13.58 30.56
CA GLY A 385 16.42 -13.29 29.13
C GLY A 385 15.26 -14.03 28.46
N ASP A 386 14.52 -13.30 27.63
CA ASP A 386 13.28 -13.81 27.04
C ASP A 386 13.53 -14.97 26.06
N ASP A 387 12.81 -16.07 26.26
CA ASP A 387 12.88 -17.23 25.39
C ASP A 387 12.07 -16.98 24.11
N HIS A 388 12.70 -17.14 22.94
CA HIS A 388 11.98 -17.01 21.68
C HIS A 388 11.05 -18.22 21.47
N ILE A 389 9.74 -17.95 21.35
CA ILE A 389 8.67 -18.96 21.18
C ILE A 389 8.31 -19.15 19.70
N GLY A 390 8.71 -18.25 18.80
CA GLY A 390 8.47 -18.37 17.37
C GLY A 390 8.31 -17.02 16.68
N CYS A 391 8.26 -17.01 15.35
CA CYS A 391 8.05 -15.81 14.56
C CYS A 391 7.05 -16.04 13.45
N ALA A 392 6.44 -14.99 12.93
CA ALA A 392 5.59 -15.08 11.74
C ALA A 392 5.72 -13.81 10.91
N ARG A 393 5.31 -13.89 9.65
CA ARG A 393 5.19 -12.75 8.75
C ARG A 393 3.79 -12.69 8.18
N VAL A 394 3.33 -11.47 7.93
CA VAL A 394 2.02 -11.22 7.32
C VAL A 394 2.22 -10.19 6.21
N ASN A 395 1.75 -10.51 5.01
CA ASN A 395 1.73 -9.55 3.91
C ASN A 395 0.62 -8.53 4.19
N MET A 396 0.95 -7.24 4.07
CA MET A 396 0.02 -6.14 4.33
C MET A 396 -0.54 -5.53 3.04
N GLU A 397 -0.11 -6.03 1.87
CA GLU A 397 -0.61 -5.59 0.57
C GLU A 397 -2.05 -6.08 0.35
N GLY A 398 -2.89 -5.29 -0.33
CA GLY A 398 -4.25 -5.69 -0.68
C GLY A 398 -5.29 -5.59 0.43
N LEU A 399 -4.99 -4.92 1.53
CA LEU A 399 -5.98 -4.62 2.56
C LEU A 399 -7.07 -3.69 2.03
N VAL A 400 -8.31 -4.18 2.09
CA VAL A 400 -9.51 -3.39 1.78
C VAL A 400 -9.80 -2.48 2.94
N GLU A 401 -9.98 -1.20 2.63
CA GLU A 401 -10.21 -0.17 3.64
C GLU A 401 -11.54 -0.30 4.34
N GLY A 402 -11.55 -0.08 5.67
CA GLY A 402 -12.72 -0.24 6.53
C GLY A 402 -13.15 -1.70 6.74
N SER A 403 -12.44 -2.66 6.14
CA SER A 403 -12.66 -4.09 6.35
C SER A 403 -11.72 -4.62 7.42
N ILE A 404 -12.26 -5.46 8.31
CA ILE A 404 -11.46 -6.18 9.31
C ILE A 404 -11.10 -7.54 8.72
N TRP A 405 -9.81 -7.77 8.55
CA TRP A 405 -9.24 -9.06 8.19
C TRP A 405 -8.88 -9.83 9.47
N ASP A 406 -9.68 -10.84 9.82
CA ASP A 406 -9.47 -11.73 10.97
C ASP A 406 -8.81 -13.04 10.52
N VAL A 407 -7.55 -13.26 10.93
CA VAL A 407 -6.70 -14.33 10.42
C VAL A 407 -5.95 -15.05 11.53
N TRP A 408 -5.85 -16.38 11.40
CA TRP A 408 -4.95 -17.21 12.19
C TRP A 408 -3.62 -17.39 11.46
N VAL A 409 -2.56 -16.87 12.06
CA VAL A 409 -1.19 -16.87 11.54
C VAL A 409 -0.36 -17.93 12.27
N PRO A 410 0.06 -19.01 11.60
CA PRO A 410 0.91 -20.03 12.19
C PRO A 410 2.34 -19.49 12.41
N LEU A 411 2.94 -19.84 13.55
CA LEU A 411 4.34 -19.48 13.85
C LEU A 411 5.32 -20.36 13.07
N GLU A 412 6.25 -19.71 12.38
CA GLU A 412 7.41 -20.25 11.67
C GLU A 412 8.46 -20.80 12.65
N LYS A 413 9.24 -21.79 12.18
CA LYS A 413 10.41 -22.37 12.88
C LYS A 413 10.08 -23.03 14.23
N VAL A 414 8.80 -23.34 14.47
CA VAL A 414 8.31 -24.06 15.65
C VAL A 414 7.29 -25.13 15.27
N SER A 415 7.20 -26.19 16.07
CA SER A 415 6.34 -27.35 15.76
C SER A 415 4.85 -27.10 15.98
N SER A 416 4.49 -26.14 16.83
CA SER A 416 3.11 -25.70 17.06
C SER A 416 3.08 -24.23 17.48
N GLY A 417 1.91 -23.62 17.37
CA GLY A 417 1.68 -22.24 17.77
C GLY A 417 1.05 -21.46 16.64
N ASP A 418 -0.13 -20.90 16.92
CA ASP A 418 -0.87 -20.04 16.02
C ASP A 418 -1.26 -18.74 16.75
N LEU A 419 -1.29 -17.62 16.04
CA LEU A 419 -1.74 -16.33 16.56
C LEU A 419 -2.95 -15.85 15.79
N ARG A 420 -3.97 -15.38 16.49
CA ARG A 420 -5.11 -14.70 15.87
C ARG A 420 -4.90 -13.20 15.84
N LEU A 421 -4.97 -12.62 14.65
CA LEU A 421 -4.82 -11.20 14.40
C LEU A 421 -6.08 -10.66 13.73
N GLN A 422 -6.45 -9.44 14.10
CA GLN A 422 -7.44 -8.65 13.36
C GLN A 422 -6.74 -7.42 12.80
N ILE A 423 -6.72 -7.29 11.48
CA ILE A 423 -6.00 -6.26 10.75
C ILE A 423 -7.00 -5.40 9.99
N GLU A 424 -6.94 -4.10 10.15
CA GLU A 424 -7.87 -3.15 9.53
C GLU A 424 -7.08 -1.97 8.97
N ALA A 425 -7.24 -1.69 7.67
CA ALA A 425 -6.73 -0.48 7.06
C ALA A 425 -7.79 0.62 7.16
N VAL A 426 -7.44 1.74 7.80
CA VAL A 426 -8.32 2.89 8.00
C VAL A 426 -7.69 4.10 7.32
N ARG A 427 -8.42 4.76 6.42
CA ARG A 427 -8.00 6.10 5.99
C ARG A 427 -7.98 7.00 7.21
N VAL A 428 -6.95 7.82 7.30
CA VAL A 428 -6.99 8.96 8.21
C VAL A 428 -7.94 9.98 7.57
N ASP A 429 -9.23 9.64 7.53
CA ASP A 429 -10.26 10.63 7.25
C ASP A 429 -10.39 11.46 8.52
N ASP A 430 -10.15 12.75 8.37
CA ASP A 430 -10.49 13.75 9.37
C ASP A 430 -12.02 13.69 9.58
N PHE A 431 -12.47 13.29 10.79
CA PHE A 431 -13.85 12.91 11.23
C PHE A 431 -14.20 11.43 11.03
N ASP A 432 -14.72 10.65 11.99
CA ASP A 432 -15.75 10.89 13.03
C ASP A 432 -15.65 9.73 14.07
N GLY A 433 -15.83 9.91 15.38
CA GLY A 433 -17.15 9.77 16.01
C GLY A 433 -17.68 8.33 16.10
N SER A 434 -17.45 7.65 17.24
CA SER A 434 -18.50 6.98 18.03
C SER A 434 -17.92 6.08 19.14
N SER A 435 -17.85 6.60 20.36
CA SER A 435 -18.76 6.14 21.43
C SER A 435 -18.44 6.81 22.78
N ARG A 436 -19.52 7.39 23.34
CA ARG A 436 -19.79 7.71 24.76
C ARG A 436 -19.23 9.01 25.35
N GLY A 437 -20.16 9.97 25.48
CA GLY A 437 -20.28 10.81 26.66
C GLY A 437 -20.27 12.31 26.38
N SER A 438 -21.46 12.91 26.42
CA SER A 438 -21.76 14.35 26.40
C SER A 438 -20.67 15.30 26.92
N THR A 439 -20.36 16.36 26.18
CA THR A 439 -20.71 17.76 26.54
C THR A 439 -20.39 18.70 25.39
N ILE A 440 -21.18 19.77 25.31
CA ILE A 440 -21.28 20.75 24.24
C ILE A 440 -19.98 21.57 24.09
N GLY A 441 -19.47 21.62 22.86
CA GLY A 441 -18.93 22.85 22.25
C GLY A 441 -17.41 23.04 22.23
N SER A 442 -16.77 22.76 21.08
CA SER A 442 -15.90 23.72 20.36
C SER A 442 -15.22 23.04 19.16
N GLY A 443 -15.13 23.79 18.05
CA GLY A 443 -14.89 23.26 16.70
C GLY A 443 -13.51 22.67 16.42
N SER A 444 -13.44 21.96 15.30
CA SER A 444 -12.31 21.27 14.67
C SER A 444 -11.12 22.19 14.38
N GLY A 445 -10.41 22.62 15.42
CA GLY A 445 -9.21 23.43 15.35
C GLY A 445 -7.97 22.70 15.85
N TRP A 446 -6.81 23.36 15.76
CA TRP A 446 -5.60 22.95 16.47
C TRP A 446 -5.02 24.13 17.25
N ILE A 447 -4.38 23.82 18.36
CA ILE A 447 -3.67 24.78 19.20
C ILE A 447 -2.21 24.74 18.80
N GLU A 448 -1.72 25.86 18.30
CA GLU A 448 -0.31 26.10 18.04
C GLU A 448 0.28 26.83 19.26
N LEU A 449 1.12 26.15 20.05
CA LEU A 449 1.82 26.71 21.21
C LEU A 449 3.31 26.87 20.88
N VAL A 450 3.79 28.11 20.82
CA VAL A 450 5.22 28.43 20.75
C VAL A 450 5.73 28.71 22.17
N LEU A 451 6.65 27.87 22.64
CA LEU A 451 7.38 28.08 23.89
C LEU A 451 8.66 28.87 23.56
N ILE A 452 8.67 30.14 23.91
CA ILE A 452 9.75 31.07 23.52
C ILE A 452 10.88 30.97 24.53
N GLU A 453 10.62 31.44 25.76
CA GLU A 453 11.62 31.52 26.81
C GLU A 453 10.99 31.48 28.20
N ALA A 454 11.83 31.38 29.24
CA ALA A 454 11.44 31.65 30.62
C ALA A 454 12.50 32.52 31.28
N LYS A 455 12.13 33.21 32.37
CA LYS A 455 13.05 34.06 33.13
C LYS A 455 12.84 33.92 34.63
N ASP A 456 13.90 34.20 35.38
CA ASP A 456 13.92 34.18 36.86
C ASP A 456 13.44 32.84 37.47
N LEU A 457 13.75 31.72 36.80
CA LEU A 457 13.39 30.38 37.29
C LEU A 457 14.09 30.07 38.62
N VAL A 458 13.46 29.22 39.43
CA VAL A 458 14.07 28.73 40.68
C VAL A 458 15.24 27.80 40.37
N ALA A 459 16.41 28.07 40.97
CA ALA A 459 17.55 27.17 40.92
C ALA A 459 17.26 25.89 41.72
N ALA A 460 17.23 24.75 41.03
CA ALA A 460 17.09 23.44 41.64
C ALA A 460 18.45 22.80 41.99
N ASP A 461 19.56 23.30 41.45
CA ASP A 461 20.90 22.80 41.75
C ASP A 461 21.60 23.55 42.89
N LEU A 462 22.45 22.84 43.64
CA LEU A 462 23.35 23.37 44.69
C LEU A 462 24.30 24.50 44.23
N ARG A 463 24.48 24.65 42.91
CA ARG A 463 25.32 25.69 42.29
C ARG A 463 24.55 26.96 41.88
N GLY A 464 23.24 27.02 42.13
CA GLY A 464 22.42 28.18 41.82
C GLY A 464 21.93 28.26 40.36
N THR A 465 21.92 27.15 39.62
CA THR A 465 21.39 27.04 38.25
C THR A 465 20.37 25.91 38.15
N SER A 466 19.78 25.73 36.96
CA SER A 466 18.93 24.58 36.62
C SER A 466 19.17 24.15 35.17
N ASP A 467 18.73 22.94 34.83
CA ASP A 467 18.67 22.44 33.45
C ASP A 467 17.20 22.34 32.96
N PRO A 468 16.52 23.49 32.77
CA PRO A 468 15.08 23.52 32.58
C PRO A 468 14.62 22.98 31.21
N TYR A 469 13.55 22.18 31.26
CA TYR A 469 12.70 21.83 30.12
C TYR A 469 11.22 21.95 30.48
N VAL A 470 10.37 22.14 29.48
CA VAL A 470 8.92 22.28 29.65
C VAL A 470 8.24 21.01 29.17
N ARG A 471 7.34 20.46 29.98
CA ARG A 471 6.42 19.40 29.59
C ARG A 471 5.03 19.99 29.44
N ALA A 472 4.54 20.07 28.21
CA ALA A 472 3.18 20.47 27.89
C ALA A 472 2.26 19.26 27.91
N GLN A 473 1.19 19.34 28.70
CA GLN A 473 0.14 18.35 28.80
C GLN A 473 -1.17 18.96 28.31
N TYR A 474 -1.78 18.29 27.33
CA TYR A 474 -3.05 18.69 26.73
C TYR A 474 -3.94 17.45 26.66
N GLY A 475 -4.92 17.36 27.56
CA GLY A 475 -5.69 16.13 27.78
C GLY A 475 -4.77 14.94 28.08
N ASN A 476 -4.81 13.91 27.22
CA ASN A 476 -3.97 12.71 27.30
C ASN A 476 -2.62 12.85 26.59
N LEU A 477 -2.42 13.90 25.79
CA LEU A 477 -1.19 14.12 25.03
C LEU A 477 -0.13 14.82 25.90
N LYS A 478 1.11 14.36 25.79
CA LYS A 478 2.27 14.93 26.51
C LYS A 478 3.41 15.17 25.52
N LYS A 479 3.83 16.43 25.39
CA LYS A 479 4.99 16.85 24.59
C LYS A 479 6.01 17.55 25.49
N ARG A 480 7.29 17.56 25.12
CA ARG A 480 8.35 18.21 25.88
C ARG A 480 9.29 19.04 25.01
N THR A 481 9.85 20.10 25.57
CA THR A 481 10.90 20.88 24.91
C THR A 481 12.28 20.25 25.05
N LYS A 482 13.24 20.78 24.30
CA LYS A 482 14.66 20.52 24.54
C LYS A 482 15.07 21.02 25.93
N VAL A 483 16.06 20.34 26.53
CA VAL A 483 16.68 20.76 27.78
C VAL A 483 17.69 21.86 27.48
N ILE A 484 17.62 22.97 28.21
CA ILE A 484 18.64 24.02 28.17
C ILE A 484 19.45 23.91 29.46
N TYR A 485 20.77 23.82 29.34
CA TYR A 485 21.63 23.52 30.48
C TYR A 485 22.09 24.78 31.22
N LYS A 486 22.20 24.68 32.55
CA LYS A 486 22.81 25.63 33.49
C LYS A 486 22.32 27.06 33.34
N THR A 487 21.00 27.25 33.31
CA THR A 487 20.40 28.57 33.18
C THR A 487 19.10 28.69 33.97
N LEU A 488 18.83 29.90 34.45
CA LEU A 488 17.53 30.30 35.01
C LEU A 488 16.70 31.12 34.03
N ASN A 489 17.26 31.41 32.85
CA ASN A 489 16.62 32.15 31.76
C ASN A 489 16.75 31.36 30.44
N PRO A 490 16.09 30.20 30.31
CA PRO A 490 16.19 29.38 29.11
C PRO A 490 15.42 29.97 27.93
N GLN A 491 15.96 29.78 26.72
CA GLN A 491 15.28 30.06 25.46
C GLN A 491 15.11 28.76 24.68
N TRP A 492 13.86 28.37 24.40
CA TRP A 492 13.54 27.13 23.67
C TRP A 492 13.19 27.40 22.22
N ASN A 493 12.41 28.46 21.93
CA ASN A 493 11.89 28.79 20.61
C ASN A 493 11.30 27.55 19.88
N GLN A 494 10.44 26.80 20.58
CA GLN A 494 9.92 25.52 20.10
C GLN A 494 8.39 25.55 19.97
N THR A 495 7.89 25.22 18.78
CA THR A 495 6.46 25.09 18.50
C THR A 495 5.96 23.68 18.82
N LEU A 496 4.85 23.59 19.55
CA LEU A 496 4.13 22.37 19.90
C LEU A 496 2.68 22.51 19.46
N GLU A 497 2.18 21.55 18.68
CA GLU A 497 0.81 21.57 18.18
C GLU A 497 -0.06 20.52 18.87
N PHE A 498 -1.31 20.85 19.17
CA PHE A 498 -2.28 19.96 19.78
C PHE A 498 -3.62 20.03 19.04
N PRO A 499 -4.32 18.92 18.80
CA PRO A 499 -5.70 18.98 18.29
C PRO A 499 -6.59 19.63 19.35
N ASP A 500 -7.37 20.66 18.98
CA ASP A 500 -8.23 21.39 19.92
C ASP A 500 -9.47 20.56 20.28
N ASP A 501 -9.40 19.87 21.42
CA ASP A 501 -10.53 19.14 22.04
C ASP A 501 -11.16 19.89 23.23
N GLY A 502 -10.77 21.16 23.47
CA GLY A 502 -11.21 21.95 24.62
C GLY A 502 -10.53 21.62 25.97
N SER A 503 -9.63 20.64 26.03
CA SER A 503 -8.90 20.24 27.25
C SER A 503 -8.00 21.35 27.81
N PRO A 504 -7.80 21.44 29.14
CA PRO A 504 -6.86 22.40 29.70
C PRO A 504 -5.41 22.11 29.23
N LEU A 505 -4.72 23.17 28.79
CA LEU A 505 -3.30 23.12 28.44
C LEU A 505 -2.46 23.47 29.69
N VAL A 506 -1.72 22.50 30.20
CA VAL A 506 -0.89 22.65 31.40
C VAL A 506 0.58 22.52 31.04
N LEU A 507 1.41 23.48 31.47
CA LEU A 507 2.86 23.46 31.29
C LEU A 507 3.53 23.16 32.63
N ASN A 508 4.38 22.13 32.68
CA ASN A 508 5.25 21.88 33.82
C ASN A 508 6.70 22.19 33.45
N VAL A 509 7.35 23.10 34.16
CA VAL A 509 8.79 23.35 34.04
C VAL A 509 9.53 22.44 35.01
N LYS A 510 10.51 21.70 34.51
CA LYS A 510 11.23 20.67 35.27
C LYS A 510 12.73 20.77 35.03
N ASP A 511 13.49 20.33 36.04
CA ASP A 511 14.93 20.15 35.90
C ASP A 511 15.25 18.75 35.35
N HIS A 512 16.18 18.67 34.40
CA HIS A 512 16.64 17.39 33.85
C HIS A 512 17.54 16.61 34.83
N ASN A 513 18.29 17.30 35.69
CA ASN A 513 19.33 16.70 36.55
C ASN A 513 18.95 16.61 38.03
N ALA A 514 17.66 16.71 38.35
CA ALA A 514 17.18 16.60 39.71
C ALA A 514 17.51 15.24 40.36
N LEU A 515 18.31 15.26 41.43
CA LEU A 515 18.64 14.09 42.25
C LEU A 515 17.45 13.57 43.09
N LEU A 516 16.31 14.29 43.12
CA LEU A 516 15.08 13.88 43.80
C LEU A 516 13.87 13.96 42.84
N PRO A 517 12.92 13.00 42.91
CA PRO A 517 11.77 12.91 42.01
C PRO A 517 10.71 14.02 42.14
N THR A 518 10.98 15.08 42.91
CA THR A 518 10.02 16.17 43.22
C THR A 518 10.50 17.58 42.86
N SER A 519 11.59 17.76 42.13
CA SER A 519 12.09 19.11 41.75
C SER A 519 11.31 19.70 40.57
N SER A 520 10.02 19.97 40.77
CA SER A 520 9.23 20.80 39.84
C SER A 520 9.70 22.25 39.98
N ILE A 521 10.18 22.86 38.88
CA ILE A 521 10.60 24.27 38.82
C ILE A 521 9.36 25.19 38.76
N GLY A 522 8.17 24.62 38.60
CA GLY A 522 6.88 25.29 38.65
C GLY A 522 5.96 24.80 37.54
N ASP A 523 4.69 25.15 37.62
CA ASP A 523 3.70 24.80 36.62
C ASP A 523 2.75 25.97 36.33
N CYS A 524 2.15 26.00 35.15
CA CYS A 524 1.14 26.98 34.82
C CYS A 524 0.08 26.40 33.89
N VAL A 525 -1.11 27.01 33.92
CA VAL A 525 -2.22 26.67 33.03
C VAL A 525 -2.34 27.78 31.98
N VAL A 526 -2.42 27.39 30.72
CA VAL A 526 -2.52 28.33 29.60
C VAL A 526 -3.99 28.55 29.24
N GLU A 527 -4.46 29.78 29.41
CA GLU A 527 -5.81 30.17 29.00
C GLU A 527 -5.87 30.48 27.49
N TYR A 528 -6.36 29.52 26.72
CA TYR A 528 -6.53 29.65 25.26
C TYR A 528 -8.01 29.62 24.81
N GLN A 529 -8.91 29.13 25.66
CA GLN A 529 -10.33 28.94 25.35
C GLN A 529 -11.08 30.25 25.01
N ARG A 530 -10.56 31.40 25.46
CA ARG A 530 -11.13 32.73 25.20
C ARG A 530 -10.50 33.43 24.00
N LEU A 531 -9.58 32.78 23.30
CA LEU A 531 -8.91 33.37 22.13
C LEU A 531 -9.81 33.25 20.89
N PRO A 532 -9.95 34.33 20.11
CA PRO A 532 -10.60 34.25 18.80
C PRO A 532 -9.87 33.26 17.87
N PRO A 533 -10.61 32.55 17.00
CA PRO A 533 -10.01 31.67 15.99
C PRO A 533 -8.95 32.39 15.15
N ASN A 534 -7.88 31.68 14.80
CA ASN A 534 -6.73 32.14 14.01
C ASN A 534 -5.98 33.36 14.56
N GLN A 535 -6.30 33.81 15.78
CA GLN A 535 -5.61 34.90 16.44
C GLN A 535 -4.51 34.40 17.37
N ARG A 536 -3.29 34.91 17.16
CA ARG A 536 -2.15 34.67 18.05
C ARG A 536 -2.22 35.52 19.31
N SER A 537 -1.91 34.92 20.45
CA SER A 537 -1.79 35.61 21.74
C SER A 537 -0.39 35.39 22.31
N ASP A 538 0.34 36.48 22.52
CA ASP A 538 1.67 36.50 23.14
C ASP A 538 1.53 36.89 24.62
N LYS A 539 2.03 36.04 25.55
CA LYS A 539 1.85 36.25 27.00
C LYS A 539 3.04 35.74 27.81
N TRP A 540 3.38 36.48 28.86
CA TRP A 540 4.17 36.00 30.00
C TRP A 540 3.23 35.47 31.09
N ILE A 541 3.49 34.25 31.57
CA ILE A 541 2.68 33.58 32.58
C ILE A 541 3.56 33.26 33.80
N PRO A 542 3.21 33.73 35.01
CA PRO A 542 3.94 33.38 36.22
C PRO A 542 3.73 31.92 36.60
N LEU A 543 4.82 31.24 36.97
CA LEU A 543 4.79 29.85 37.42
C LEU A 543 4.18 29.74 38.83
N GLN A 544 3.30 28.77 39.01
CA GLN A 544 2.64 28.46 40.27
C GLN A 544 3.49 27.52 41.13
N GLY A 545 3.29 27.58 42.44
CA GLY A 545 4.01 26.76 43.41
C GLY A 545 5.46 27.18 43.67
N VAL A 546 5.92 28.30 43.09
CA VAL A 546 7.29 28.81 43.23
C VAL A 546 7.34 30.30 43.56
N LYS A 547 8.45 30.74 44.17
CA LYS A 547 8.62 32.13 44.62
C LYS A 547 8.90 33.11 43.47
N ARG A 548 9.48 32.62 42.38
CA ARG A 548 9.95 33.38 41.21
C ARG A 548 9.93 32.46 39.98
N GLY A 549 9.77 33.05 38.79
CA GLY A 549 9.76 32.33 37.52
C GLY A 549 8.55 32.70 36.66
N GLU A 550 8.81 33.14 35.44
CA GLU A 550 7.78 33.39 34.43
C GLU A 550 8.14 32.69 33.12
N ILE A 551 7.13 32.22 32.39
CA ILE A 551 7.30 31.59 31.07
C ILE A 551 6.64 32.44 29.99
N HIS A 552 7.34 32.66 28.88
CA HIS A 552 6.89 33.39 27.70
C HIS A 552 6.41 32.43 26.64
N ILE A 553 5.15 32.60 26.24
CA ILE A 553 4.51 31.76 25.24
C ILE A 553 3.80 32.59 24.19
N GLN A 554 3.67 32.03 23.00
CA GLN A 554 2.64 32.42 22.04
C GLN A 554 1.69 31.25 21.84
N ILE A 555 0.40 31.53 21.84
CA ILE A 555 -0.63 30.52 21.59
C ILE A 555 -1.64 31.01 20.57
N THR A 556 -1.94 30.16 19.59
CA THR A 556 -2.92 30.43 18.53
C THR A 556 -3.90 29.28 18.47
N ARG A 557 -5.20 29.60 18.52
CA ARG A 557 -6.27 28.63 18.28
C ARG A 557 -6.62 28.65 16.79
N ARG A 558 -6.03 27.77 16.00
CA ARG A 558 -6.25 27.69 14.55
C ARG A 558 -7.56 26.96 14.28
N VAL A 559 -8.43 27.55 13.48
CA VAL A 559 -9.66 26.91 13.00
C VAL A 559 -9.67 27.04 11.48
N PRO A 560 -9.91 25.95 10.72
CA PRO A 560 -10.02 26.03 9.27
C PRO A 560 -11.12 27.01 8.87
N GLU A 561 -10.75 28.08 8.17
CA GLU A 561 -11.74 29.01 7.62
C GLU A 561 -12.35 28.39 6.36
N ILE A 562 -13.63 28.03 6.43
CA ILE A 562 -14.44 27.79 5.22
C ILE A 562 -14.68 29.16 4.59
N GLN A 563 -13.85 29.56 3.64
CA GLN A 563 -13.97 30.87 3.02
C GLN A 563 -15.10 30.90 1.97
N LYS A 564 -16.07 31.76 2.26
CA LYS A 564 -16.98 32.39 1.29
C LYS A 564 -16.13 33.30 0.39
N LYS A 565 -16.14 33.06 -0.93
CA LYS A 565 -15.42 33.79 -2.00
C LYS A 565 -15.22 35.30 -1.73
N SER A 566 -13.97 35.76 -1.79
CA SER A 566 -13.56 36.99 -2.50
C SER A 566 -12.05 37.05 -2.77
N SER A 567 -11.72 37.15 -4.07
CA SER A 567 -10.49 37.64 -4.73
C SER A 567 -9.11 37.02 -4.43
N LEU A 568 -8.57 36.38 -5.48
CA LEU A 568 -7.18 36.42 -5.98
C LEU A 568 -6.05 36.26 -4.94
N ASP A 569 -5.65 35.02 -4.67
CA ASP A 569 -4.42 34.43 -5.22
C ASP A 569 -4.21 32.97 -4.73
N SER A 570 -3.86 32.11 -5.67
CA SER A 570 -3.18 30.80 -5.53
C SER A 570 -3.66 29.84 -4.42
N GLU A 571 -4.74 29.09 -4.67
CA GLU A 571 -5.04 27.86 -3.91
C GLU A 571 -4.09 26.70 -4.30
N PRO A 572 -3.75 25.79 -3.36
CA PRO A 572 -3.01 24.59 -3.69
C PRO A 572 -3.84 23.69 -4.61
N SER A 573 -3.25 23.29 -5.73
CA SER A 573 -3.89 22.54 -6.81
C SER A 573 -4.55 21.23 -6.31
N LEU A 574 -3.94 20.54 -5.34
CA LEU A 574 -4.42 19.23 -4.86
C LEU A 574 -5.88 19.19 -4.35
N THR A 575 -6.39 20.25 -3.73
CA THR A 575 -7.76 20.31 -3.18
C THR A 575 -8.84 20.44 -4.26
N LYS A 576 -8.54 21.08 -5.39
CA LYS A 576 -9.48 21.20 -6.51
C LYS A 576 -9.72 19.86 -7.20
N ALA A 577 -8.67 19.06 -7.41
CA ALA A 577 -8.78 17.72 -8.01
C ALA A 577 -9.69 16.78 -7.20
N HIS A 578 -9.53 16.79 -5.88
CA HIS A 578 -10.33 15.97 -4.97
C HIS A 578 -11.79 16.43 -4.90
N CYS A 579 -12.02 17.74 -5.00
CA CYS A 579 -13.37 18.32 -5.06
C CYS A 579 -14.10 17.92 -6.35
N ILE A 580 -13.44 18.07 -7.51
CA ILE A 580 -14.01 17.70 -8.82
C ILE A 580 -14.29 16.19 -8.87
N SER A 581 -13.35 15.36 -8.42
CA SER A 581 -13.55 13.90 -8.35
C SER A 581 -14.67 13.48 -7.39
N GLY A 582 -14.79 14.14 -6.24
CA GLY A 582 -15.86 13.90 -5.28
C GLY A 582 -17.24 14.27 -5.83
N GLN A 583 -17.35 15.41 -6.51
CA GLN A 583 -18.58 15.86 -7.17
C GLN A 583 -18.97 14.93 -8.32
N MET A 584 -18.01 14.51 -9.15
CA MET A 584 -18.22 13.54 -10.23
C MET A 584 -18.75 12.19 -9.69
N LYS A 585 -18.18 11.69 -8.59
CA LYS A 585 -18.59 10.43 -7.98
C LYS A 585 -20.00 10.51 -7.39
N GLN A 586 -20.35 11.60 -6.71
CA GLN A 586 -21.71 11.80 -6.20
C GLN A 586 -22.74 11.92 -7.34
N MET A 587 -22.38 12.61 -8.43
CA MET A 587 -23.26 12.76 -9.58
C MET A 587 -23.45 11.46 -10.37
N LEU A 588 -22.42 10.63 -10.50
CA LEU A 588 -22.55 9.29 -11.12
C LEU A 588 -23.44 8.36 -10.30
N VAL A 589 -23.38 8.42 -8.97
CA VAL A 589 -24.28 7.67 -8.08
C VAL A 589 -25.72 8.13 -8.24
N LYS A 590 -25.95 9.46 -8.28
CA LYS A 590 -27.27 10.06 -8.53
C LYS A 590 -27.81 9.70 -9.92
N PHE A 591 -26.95 9.70 -10.94
CA PHE A 591 -27.30 9.30 -12.29
C PHE A 591 -27.71 7.82 -12.37
N GLN A 592 -26.97 6.94 -11.69
CA GLN A 592 -27.28 5.51 -11.63
C GLN A 592 -28.63 5.24 -10.94
N SER A 593 -28.96 5.95 -9.85
CA SER A 593 -30.29 5.82 -9.22
C SER A 593 -31.43 6.31 -10.11
N LEU A 594 -31.21 7.37 -10.90
CA LEU A 594 -32.24 7.92 -11.79
C LEU A 594 -32.50 7.03 -13.02
N ILE A 595 -31.52 6.23 -13.46
CA ILE A 595 -31.71 5.20 -14.50
C ILE A 595 -32.64 4.09 -14.00
N GLU A 596 -32.52 3.69 -12.73
CA GLU A 596 -33.34 2.64 -12.13
C GLU A 596 -34.81 3.08 -11.96
N ASP A 597 -35.04 4.37 -11.68
CA ASP A 597 -36.37 4.95 -11.47
C ASP A 597 -37.11 5.38 -12.77
N GLY A 598 -36.42 5.39 -13.93
CA GLY A 598 -37.04 5.62 -15.24
C GLY A 598 -37.54 7.04 -15.51
N ASN A 599 -37.08 8.05 -14.76
CA ASN A 599 -37.49 9.45 -14.92
C ASN A 599 -36.62 10.21 -15.94
N LEU A 600 -37.17 10.43 -17.14
CA LEU A 600 -36.43 10.90 -18.31
C LEU A 600 -36.04 12.40 -18.27
N GLU A 601 -36.79 13.25 -17.55
CA GLU A 601 -36.47 14.69 -17.42
C GLU A 601 -35.39 14.97 -16.38
N GLU A 602 -35.40 14.25 -15.25
CA GLU A 602 -34.36 14.38 -14.22
C GLU A 602 -33.02 13.79 -14.69
N LEU A 603 -33.07 12.75 -15.54
CA LEU A 603 -31.88 12.20 -16.21
C LEU A 603 -31.20 13.22 -17.13
N SER A 604 -31.95 14.03 -17.88
CA SER A 604 -31.34 15.03 -18.76
C SER A 604 -30.67 16.15 -17.98
N ALA A 605 -31.27 16.57 -16.86
CA ALA A 605 -30.67 17.58 -15.99
C ALA A 605 -29.38 17.07 -15.32
N ALA A 606 -29.37 15.79 -14.89
CA ALA A 606 -28.18 15.16 -14.32
C ALA A 606 -27.05 14.99 -15.36
N LEU A 607 -27.37 14.74 -16.64
CA LEU A 607 -26.38 14.70 -17.72
C LEU A 607 -25.72 16.06 -17.95
N SER A 608 -26.50 17.14 -17.99
CA SER A 608 -25.96 18.50 -18.14
C SER A 608 -25.09 18.92 -16.95
N GLU A 609 -25.42 18.47 -15.73
CA GLU A 609 -24.57 18.68 -14.56
C GLU A 609 -23.26 17.88 -14.63
N ILE A 610 -23.26 16.66 -15.21
CA ILE A 610 -22.05 15.85 -15.42
C ILE A 610 -21.14 16.50 -16.48
N GLU A 611 -21.69 16.96 -17.60
CA GLU A 611 -20.94 17.67 -18.65
C GLU A 611 -20.24 18.91 -18.06
N SER A 612 -20.93 19.68 -17.21
CA SER A 612 -20.33 20.84 -16.54
C SER A 612 -19.19 20.49 -15.57
N ILE A 613 -19.22 19.32 -14.94
CA ILE A 613 -18.13 18.85 -14.05
C ILE A 613 -16.95 18.34 -14.87
N GLU A 614 -17.22 17.71 -16.02
CA GLU A 614 -16.20 17.26 -16.98
C GLU A 614 -15.43 18.45 -17.57
N ASP A 615 -16.13 19.51 -17.98
CA ASP A 615 -15.52 20.76 -18.46
C ASP A 615 -14.59 21.38 -17.40
N MET A 616 -15.03 21.39 -16.13
CA MET A 616 -14.24 21.90 -15.01
C MET A 616 -13.02 21.00 -14.72
N GLN A 617 -13.12 19.70 -14.95
CA GLN A 617 -12.00 18.76 -14.83
C GLN A 617 -10.96 19.00 -15.93
N GLU A 618 -11.41 19.23 -17.18
CA GLU A 618 -10.53 19.49 -18.32
C GLU A 618 -9.80 20.83 -18.16
N GLU A 619 -10.50 21.90 -17.78
CA GLU A 619 -9.89 23.21 -17.51
C GLU A 619 -8.81 23.13 -16.41
N TYR A 620 -9.10 22.36 -15.35
CA TYR A 620 -8.16 22.14 -14.26
C TYR A 620 -6.94 21.28 -14.67
N MET A 621 -7.13 20.32 -15.57
CA MET A 621 -6.03 19.52 -16.14
C MET A 621 -5.09 20.38 -16.98
N ILE A 622 -5.65 21.27 -17.82
CA ILE A 622 -4.87 22.24 -18.61
C ILE A 622 -4.07 23.18 -17.70
N GLN A 623 -4.64 23.60 -16.57
CA GLN A 623 -3.94 24.41 -15.56
C GLN A 623 -2.74 23.67 -14.95
N LEU A 624 -2.90 22.38 -14.60
CA LEU A 624 -1.82 21.57 -14.06
C LEU A 624 -0.68 21.35 -15.06
N GLU A 625 -1.01 21.12 -16.33
CA GLU A 625 -0.01 20.96 -17.39
C GLU A 625 0.80 22.26 -17.62
N THR A 626 0.15 23.42 -17.53
CA THR A 626 0.83 24.72 -17.62
C THR A 626 1.71 24.99 -16.41
N GLU A 627 1.25 24.69 -15.19
CA GLU A 627 2.09 24.79 -13.98
C GLU A 627 3.30 23.86 -14.03
N GLN A 628 3.11 22.62 -14.51
CA GLN A 628 4.19 21.66 -14.70
C GLN A 628 5.22 22.16 -15.71
N MET A 629 4.78 22.72 -16.84
CA MET A 629 5.67 23.31 -17.85
C MET A 629 6.50 24.47 -17.26
N LEU A 630 5.87 25.36 -16.49
CA LEU A 630 6.56 26.48 -15.83
C LEU A 630 7.59 26.01 -14.81
N LEU A 631 7.27 24.98 -14.02
CA LEU A 631 8.22 24.38 -13.07
C LEU A 631 9.41 23.74 -13.77
N ILE A 632 9.19 23.03 -14.88
CA ILE A 632 10.26 22.43 -15.68
C ILE A 632 11.18 23.53 -16.24
N ASN A 633 10.61 24.61 -16.79
CA ASN A 633 11.40 25.74 -17.28
C ASN A 633 12.23 26.40 -16.17
N LYS A 634 11.64 26.57 -14.98
CA LYS A 634 12.35 27.14 -13.83
C LYS A 634 13.47 26.24 -13.31
N ILE A 635 13.29 24.92 -13.34
CA ILE A 635 14.34 23.95 -13.02
C ILE A 635 15.48 24.04 -14.05
N THR A 636 15.18 24.20 -15.34
CA THR A 636 16.21 24.37 -16.37
C THR A 636 16.97 25.69 -16.23
N GLU A 637 16.31 26.79 -15.87
CA GLU A 637 16.94 28.08 -15.59
C GLU A 637 17.87 28.00 -14.37
N LEU A 638 17.39 27.45 -13.25
CA LEU A 638 18.20 27.24 -12.04
C LEU A 638 19.38 26.31 -12.32
N GLY A 639 19.21 25.30 -13.16
CA GLY A 639 20.31 24.45 -13.63
C GLY A 639 21.40 25.26 -14.35
N GLN A 640 21.00 26.16 -15.25
CA GLN A 640 21.93 27.04 -15.96
C GLN A 640 22.62 28.07 -15.04
N GLU A 641 21.95 28.57 -14.00
CA GLU A 641 22.54 29.42 -12.96
C GLU A 641 23.58 28.68 -12.11
N VAL A 642 23.36 27.39 -11.82
CA VAL A 642 24.33 26.54 -11.10
C VAL A 642 25.57 26.23 -11.97
N PHE A 643 25.39 26.06 -13.28
CA PHE A 643 26.51 25.86 -14.22
C PHE A 643 27.32 27.14 -14.48
N SER A 644 26.70 28.31 -14.44
CA SER A 644 27.36 29.60 -14.62
C SER A 644 28.04 30.11 -13.34
N SER A 645 27.56 29.73 -12.15
CA SER A 645 28.20 30.06 -10.86
C SER A 645 29.42 29.17 -10.54
N SER A 646 29.44 27.93 -11.02
CA SER A 646 30.58 27.01 -10.87
C SER A 646 31.78 27.30 -11.78
N SER A 647 31.61 28.15 -12.80
CA SER A 647 32.70 28.61 -13.68
C SER A 647 33.42 29.87 -13.18
N LEU A 648 32.84 30.61 -12.22
CA LEU A 648 33.46 31.80 -11.62
C LEU A 648 34.42 31.51 -10.46
N SER A 649 34.38 30.32 -9.86
CA SER A 649 35.24 29.96 -8.71
C SER A 649 36.61 29.37 -9.10
N ARG A 650 37.00 29.40 -10.38
CA ARG A 650 38.30 28.87 -10.87
C ARG A 650 39.30 29.93 -11.35
N ILE A 651 39.03 31.24 -11.22
CA ILE A 651 39.88 32.30 -11.80
C ILE A 651 40.53 33.23 -10.75
N SER A 652 40.47 32.96 -9.44
CA SER A 652 41.06 33.84 -8.42
C SER A 652 42.27 33.27 -7.65
N SER A 653 43.05 32.36 -8.24
CA SER A 653 44.30 31.90 -7.66
C SER A 653 45.37 31.76 -8.74
N ASP A 654 45.80 32.90 -9.30
CA ASP A 654 47.13 33.10 -9.87
C ASP A 654 47.29 34.60 -10.18
N ASN A 655 47.90 35.30 -9.23
CA ASN A 655 48.76 36.49 -9.43
C ASN A 655 49.45 36.86 -8.13
#